data_AF-A0A388P8R1-F1
#
_entry.id   AF-A0A388P8R1-F1
#
_cell.length_a   1.000
_cell.length_b   1.000
_cell.length_c   1.000
_cell.angle_alpha   90.00
_cell.angle_beta   90.00
_cell.angle_gamma   90.00
#
_symmetry.space_group_name_H-M   'P 1'
#
loop_
_entity.id
_entity.type
_entity.pdbx_description
1 polymer ?
#
loop_
_entity_poly.entity_id
_entity_poly.type
_entity_poly.pdbx_seq_one_letter_code
_entity_poly.pdbx_strand_id
1 'polypeptide(L)'
;MPSPRVSAWLVKGWRLAALLLAALLLQRTTPLTESALTRLGLDDAKAFFPGAKRLKSGPNQTLLVQDESGNRLGRLVTTSPDADSILGYAGPSNVLVALDNQEKIVGTRILSSEDTPEHVDTLRGNAAFEKAFKDWRPTTQPTPKLEAYAGSTLTAYAITESIQKRLSGNYVSLRFPTALSLKEIQGSGFPDATSFEPNIPRLGWNLVRGPNRAHLGYVVRSSPSADEVVGYAGPSETLIAIEVDGLRLRQVKLRTTYDTAEYVSRIQEQEPDPQGRTFFKDLTKWTTREWAEFDFRKGELDTVSGATLTSYGIAKGLQTRFADDAHGGHRSKQDAQQRLRTAALWCFLVGALLMTFTPLHGRPVVRTVWQILLVGGLGLWLGQLLSLSLFAGWARHGIPWSQAPALLILGGIALLVPWGSRRQAYCHQICPHGAAQELLGGLKRLHLAVPARWHAWLSKLPAIALAGAFLAALVWPRWNIGHVEPFDAWILGIGVAIPLTLAVVGLLASVVVPQAYCKYGCPTGALFKFVRSANQAETWGRRDTWAAVVLALGSVVAFFPRADFAAEETPEASARQAVTELHGAAFGTTWTVKVRGSDVDAQILKRELEAEINRVEFSLSHWRESSATTDFNRLESTQAFGITQELADTVEFALKLSAASGGMYDITIAPLTSLWGYGPAGKLPDPTPAQLQAALAKVGWSKLKLDKENLTLSKSHEGLHLDLGSVLQGLAADRAAKILRAQGQHEFLIEVGGEILAAGSWRVGIEDPFNPRVMLQTVLLTDRALSTSGLYRAKRLAAGKPVSHILSPKTGRPVEPTLEMVVVTHESCFQADGWSTSLMAVGFEEAKRIAQREKLDVMLVTPDKKVWRSGK
;
A
#
# COMPACT_ATOMS: atom_id res chain seq x y z
N MET A 1 14.83 37.93 39.65
CA MET A 1 15.13 36.47 39.55
C MET A 1 13.92 35.70 40.08
N PRO A 2 13.45 34.64 39.40
CA PRO A 2 12.33 33.84 39.92
C PRO A 2 12.70 33.22 41.27
N SER A 3 11.71 33.02 42.16
CA SER A 3 11.94 32.35 43.43
C SER A 3 12.47 30.91 43.20
N PRO A 4 13.22 30.32 44.14
CA PRO A 4 13.77 28.97 43.98
C PRO A 4 12.71 27.91 43.67
N ARG A 5 11.49 28.11 44.18
CA ARG A 5 10.33 27.26 43.87
C ARG A 5 9.88 27.43 42.42
N VAL A 6 9.79 28.66 41.91
CA VAL A 6 9.41 28.94 40.51
C VAL A 6 10.48 28.40 39.56
N SER A 7 11.77 28.57 39.86
CA SER A 7 12.87 28.02 39.06
C SER A 7 12.82 26.49 38.98
N ALA A 8 12.54 25.81 40.11
CA ALA A 8 12.37 24.37 40.13
C ALA A 8 11.17 23.90 39.29
N TRP A 9 10.06 24.63 39.34
CA TRP A 9 8.88 24.34 38.51
C TRP A 9 9.13 24.54 37.01
N LEU A 10 9.90 25.56 36.62
CA LEU A 10 10.29 25.80 35.23
C LEU A 10 11.16 24.67 34.68
N VAL A 11 12.14 24.17 35.44
CA VAL A 11 12.99 23.04 35.03
C VAL A 11 12.17 21.76 34.89
N LYS A 12 11.24 21.52 35.81
CA LYS A 12 10.30 20.39 35.73
C LYS A 12 9.36 20.48 34.53
N GLY A 13 8.86 21.69 34.23
CA GLY A 13 8.02 21.96 33.07
C GLY A 13 8.77 21.74 31.77
N TRP A 14 10.02 22.22 31.69
CA TRP A 14 10.91 22.02 30.54
C TRP A 14 11.05 20.54 30.16
N ARG A 15 11.23 19.65 31.12
CA ARG A 15 11.41 18.21 30.82
C ARG A 15 10.18 17.56 30.20
N LEU A 16 8.98 17.95 30.62
CA LEU A 16 7.74 17.49 29.98
C LEU A 16 7.57 18.13 28.60
N ALA A 17 7.87 19.43 28.48
CA ALA A 17 7.85 20.13 27.19
C ALA A 17 8.85 19.54 26.19
N ALA A 18 10.03 19.10 26.65
CA ALA A 18 11.04 18.43 25.84
C ALA A 18 10.52 17.10 25.26
N LEU A 19 9.76 16.32 26.04
CA LEU A 19 9.10 15.11 25.54
C LEU A 19 8.00 15.42 24.53
N LEU A 20 7.20 16.47 24.79
CA LEU A 20 6.18 16.94 23.85
C LEU A 20 6.82 17.40 22.53
N LEU A 21 7.91 18.15 22.59
CA LEU A 21 8.64 18.61 21.41
C LEU A 21 9.25 17.42 20.64
N ALA A 22 9.82 16.44 21.33
CA ALA A 22 10.28 15.21 20.70
C ALA A 22 9.14 14.49 19.96
N ALA A 23 7.96 14.41 20.57
CA ALA A 23 6.78 13.80 19.95
C ALA A 23 6.31 14.56 18.71
N LEU A 24 6.26 15.90 18.77
CA LEU A 24 5.90 16.75 17.63
C LEU A 24 6.90 16.62 16.47
N LEU A 25 8.19 16.51 16.77
CA LEU A 25 9.23 16.28 15.76
C LEU A 25 9.05 14.92 15.09
N LEU A 26 8.77 13.86 15.85
CA LEU A 26 8.47 12.54 15.31
C LEU A 26 7.24 12.57 14.41
N GLN A 27 6.14 13.17 14.87
CA GLN A 27 4.90 13.32 14.11
C GLN A 27 5.10 14.05 12.79
N ARG A 28 5.92 15.12 12.79
CA ARG A 28 6.26 15.87 11.58
C ARG A 28 7.04 15.03 10.56
N THR A 29 7.91 14.13 11.04
CA THR A 29 8.70 13.24 10.17
C THR A 29 7.96 11.98 9.74
N THR A 30 6.74 11.73 10.23
CA THR A 30 5.93 10.57 9.85
C THR A 30 5.42 10.74 8.41
N PRO A 31 5.72 9.83 7.48
CA PRO A 31 5.20 9.89 6.12
C PRO A 31 3.68 9.65 6.10
N LEU A 32 2.99 10.28 5.15
CA LEU A 32 1.56 10.02 4.90
C LEU A 32 1.39 8.59 4.34
N THR A 33 0.44 7.83 4.88
CA THR A 33 0.12 6.49 4.36
C THR A 33 -0.82 6.62 3.16
N GLU A 34 -0.33 6.27 1.97
CA GLU A 34 -1.19 6.13 0.79
C GLU A 34 -1.78 4.72 0.68
N SER A 35 -3.00 4.63 0.13
CA SER A 35 -3.68 3.36 -0.18
C SER A 35 -2.78 2.42 -0.98
N ALA A 36 -2.60 1.18 -0.51
CA ALA A 36 -1.75 0.19 -1.18
C ALA A 36 -2.45 -0.53 -2.35
N LEU A 37 -3.73 -0.22 -2.61
CA LEU A 37 -4.52 -0.88 -3.65
C LEU A 37 -3.95 -0.73 -5.05
N THR A 38 -3.37 0.43 -5.37
CA THR A 38 -2.76 0.72 -6.67
C THR A 38 -1.51 -0.11 -6.97
N ARG A 39 -1.02 -0.87 -5.98
CA ARG A 39 0.20 -1.68 -6.02
C ARG A 39 -0.09 -3.18 -6.15
N LEU A 40 -1.37 -3.58 -6.09
CA LEU A 40 -1.79 -4.98 -6.10
C LEU A 40 -1.94 -5.50 -7.54
N GLY A 41 -1.22 -6.58 -7.85
CA GLY A 41 -1.21 -7.21 -9.16
C GLY A 41 -2.18 -8.39 -9.26
N LEU A 42 -2.24 -8.97 -10.46
CA LEU A 42 -3.09 -10.15 -10.71
C LEU A 42 -2.69 -11.34 -9.84
N ASP A 43 -1.41 -11.46 -9.48
CA ASP A 43 -0.93 -12.56 -8.63
C ASP A 43 -1.40 -12.42 -7.18
N ASP A 44 -1.50 -11.19 -6.67
CA ASP A 44 -2.14 -10.92 -5.37
C ASP A 44 -3.62 -11.31 -5.39
N ALA A 45 -4.30 -11.09 -6.52
CA ALA A 45 -5.68 -11.52 -6.70
C ALA A 45 -5.80 -13.04 -6.83
N LYS A 46 -4.89 -13.70 -7.54
CA LYS A 46 -4.87 -15.17 -7.70
C LYS A 46 -4.66 -15.91 -6.39
N ALA A 47 -3.94 -15.32 -5.44
CA ALA A 47 -3.77 -15.88 -4.10
C ALA A 47 -5.11 -16.12 -3.39
N PHE A 48 -6.12 -15.29 -3.68
CA PHE A 48 -7.49 -15.44 -3.13
C PHE A 48 -8.48 -16.04 -4.13
N PHE A 49 -8.30 -15.73 -5.43
CA PHE A 49 -9.19 -16.13 -6.51
C PHE A 49 -8.37 -16.83 -7.62
N PRO A 50 -8.18 -18.16 -7.57
CA PRO A 50 -7.36 -18.88 -8.55
C PRO A 50 -7.77 -18.66 -10.03
N GLY A 51 -9.05 -18.34 -10.27
CA GLY A 51 -9.59 -18.02 -11.60
C GLY A 51 -9.38 -16.56 -12.06
N ALA A 52 -8.69 -15.71 -11.28
CA ALA A 52 -8.47 -14.32 -11.62
C ALA A 52 -7.60 -14.16 -12.87
N LYS A 53 -8.15 -13.45 -13.87
CA LYS A 53 -7.48 -13.14 -15.14
C LYS A 53 -7.36 -11.64 -15.40
N ARG A 54 -8.23 -10.82 -14.80
CA ARG A 54 -8.23 -9.37 -14.97
C ARG A 54 -8.57 -8.65 -13.66
N LEU A 55 -7.96 -7.49 -13.46
CA LEU A 55 -8.29 -6.54 -12.40
C LEU A 55 -8.81 -5.25 -13.01
N LYS A 56 -9.85 -4.66 -12.41
CA LYS A 56 -10.43 -3.39 -12.84
C LYS A 56 -10.67 -2.50 -11.63
N SER A 57 -10.31 -1.22 -11.72
CA SER A 57 -10.62 -0.26 -10.66
C SER A 57 -12.14 -0.15 -10.45
N GLY A 58 -12.55 -0.29 -9.20
CA GLY A 58 -13.92 -0.14 -8.72
C GLY A 58 -14.08 1.13 -7.86
N PRO A 59 -15.32 1.48 -7.49
CA PRO A 59 -15.62 2.65 -6.65
C PRO A 59 -14.99 2.52 -5.26
N ASN A 60 -14.85 3.64 -4.55
CA ASN A 60 -14.35 3.73 -3.15
C ASN A 60 -12.95 3.13 -2.93
N GLN A 61 -12.03 3.32 -3.88
CA GLN A 61 -10.70 2.70 -3.87
C GLN A 61 -10.82 1.18 -3.72
N THR A 62 -11.32 0.48 -4.74
CA THR A 62 -11.41 -0.99 -4.70
C THR A 62 -10.92 -1.57 -6.02
N LEU A 63 -10.47 -2.83 -6.03
CA LEU A 63 -10.11 -3.53 -7.26
C LEU A 63 -11.07 -4.68 -7.50
N LEU A 64 -11.84 -4.65 -8.58
CA LEU A 64 -12.71 -5.72 -9.02
C LEU A 64 -11.87 -6.84 -9.66
N VAL A 65 -12.11 -8.08 -9.25
CA VAL A 65 -11.44 -9.27 -9.78
C VAL A 65 -12.35 -9.95 -10.79
N GLN A 66 -11.85 -10.25 -11.99
CA GLN A 66 -12.64 -10.87 -13.08
C GLN A 66 -11.97 -12.13 -13.65
N ASP A 67 -12.81 -13.04 -14.16
CA ASP A 67 -12.39 -14.22 -14.91
C ASP A 67 -12.09 -13.90 -16.39
N GLU A 68 -11.77 -14.93 -17.18
CA GLU A 68 -11.44 -14.83 -18.61
C GLU A 68 -12.59 -14.28 -19.46
N SER A 69 -13.83 -14.57 -19.05
CA SER A 69 -15.06 -14.14 -19.71
C SER A 69 -15.51 -12.74 -19.26
N GLY A 70 -14.79 -12.11 -18.34
CA GLY A 70 -15.12 -10.80 -17.78
C GLY A 70 -16.15 -10.84 -16.65
N ASN A 71 -16.55 -12.02 -16.17
CA ASN A 71 -17.43 -12.14 -15.01
C ASN A 71 -16.67 -11.73 -13.75
N ARG A 72 -17.34 -11.00 -12.86
CA ARG A 72 -16.78 -10.64 -11.56
C ARG A 72 -16.64 -11.91 -10.72
N LEU A 73 -15.46 -12.15 -10.16
CA LEU A 73 -15.18 -13.17 -9.15
C LEU A 73 -15.26 -12.59 -7.72
N GLY A 74 -14.89 -11.32 -7.57
CA GLY A 74 -14.88 -10.64 -6.28
C GLY A 74 -14.34 -9.21 -6.36
N ARG A 75 -13.90 -8.68 -5.21
CA ARG A 75 -13.18 -7.40 -5.11
C ARG A 75 -12.09 -7.45 -4.03
N LEU A 76 -11.04 -6.67 -4.19
CA LEU A 76 -9.98 -6.44 -3.22
C LEU A 76 -10.08 -5.01 -2.67
N VAL A 77 -9.81 -4.85 -1.38
CA VAL A 77 -9.72 -3.55 -0.71
C VAL A 77 -8.53 -3.51 0.26
N THR A 78 -8.04 -2.33 0.60
CA THR A 78 -7.09 -2.13 1.71
C THR A 78 -7.71 -1.31 2.82
N THR A 79 -7.34 -1.56 4.08
CA THR A 79 -7.85 -0.79 5.23
C THR A 79 -7.31 0.64 5.29
N SER A 80 -6.08 0.87 4.83
CA SER A 80 -5.48 2.21 4.73
C SER A 80 -5.93 2.93 3.44
N PRO A 81 -6.14 4.26 3.46
CA PRO A 81 -5.91 5.19 4.58
C PRO A 81 -7.10 5.33 5.55
N ASP A 82 -8.30 4.84 5.20
CA ASP A 82 -9.54 5.12 5.93
C ASP A 82 -9.53 4.64 7.39
N ALA A 83 -8.80 3.57 7.67
CA ALA A 83 -8.69 2.96 8.99
C ALA A 83 -7.43 3.37 9.78
N ASP A 84 -6.59 4.29 9.27
CA ASP A 84 -5.30 4.62 9.91
C ASP A 84 -5.45 5.28 11.29
N SER A 85 -6.65 5.76 11.63
CA SER A 85 -6.98 6.25 12.99
C SER A 85 -7.14 5.12 14.01
N ILE A 86 -7.24 3.86 13.59
CA ILE A 86 -7.39 2.68 14.44
C ILE A 86 -5.99 2.13 14.71
N LEU A 87 -5.54 2.26 15.95
CA LEU A 87 -4.17 1.95 16.35
C LEU A 87 -4.11 0.60 17.06
N GLY A 88 -3.12 -0.22 16.71
CA GLY A 88 -2.78 -1.44 17.42
C GLY A 88 -1.99 -1.17 18.71
N TYR A 89 -0.97 -1.99 18.95
CA TYR A 89 -0.07 -1.80 20.09
C TYR A 89 0.76 -0.52 19.93
N ALA A 90 1.43 -0.32 18.79
CA ALA A 90 2.23 0.88 18.49
C ALA A 90 1.72 1.75 17.32
N GLY A 91 0.94 1.21 16.39
CA GLY A 91 0.52 1.94 15.19
C GLY A 91 -0.57 1.26 14.35
N PRO A 92 -1.04 1.89 13.26
CA PRO A 92 -2.05 1.30 12.38
C PRO A 92 -1.50 0.14 11.54
N SER A 93 -2.41 -0.73 11.08
CA SER A 93 -2.09 -1.86 10.21
C SER A 93 -2.87 -1.79 8.90
N ASN A 94 -2.17 -1.83 7.78
CA ASN A 94 -2.76 -1.86 6.45
C ASN A 94 -2.97 -3.31 6.01
N VAL A 95 -4.24 -3.70 5.88
CA VAL A 95 -4.65 -5.07 5.59
C VAL A 95 -5.38 -5.09 4.26
N LEU A 96 -4.91 -5.97 3.37
CA LEU A 96 -5.63 -6.36 2.16
C LEU A 96 -6.75 -7.32 2.55
N VAL A 97 -7.95 -7.04 2.06
CA VAL A 97 -9.13 -7.89 2.25
C VAL A 97 -9.69 -8.27 0.88
N ALA A 98 -9.82 -9.57 0.65
CA ALA A 98 -10.42 -10.13 -0.55
C ALA A 98 -11.86 -10.54 -0.27
N LEU A 99 -12.80 -10.07 -1.08
CA LEU A 99 -14.23 -10.28 -0.94
C LEU A 99 -14.79 -10.99 -2.16
N ASP A 100 -15.61 -12.02 -1.98
CA ASP A 100 -16.35 -12.64 -3.06
C ASP A 100 -17.51 -11.73 -3.53
N ASN A 101 -18.26 -12.19 -4.54
CA ASN A 101 -19.43 -11.48 -5.05
C ASN A 101 -20.58 -11.32 -4.04
N GLN A 102 -20.56 -12.07 -2.93
CA GLN A 102 -21.54 -12.00 -1.85
C GLN A 102 -21.02 -11.18 -0.66
N GLU A 103 -19.95 -10.39 -0.86
CA GLU A 103 -19.30 -9.55 0.15
C GLU A 103 -18.78 -10.36 1.36
N LYS A 104 -18.45 -11.64 1.12
CA LYS A 104 -17.82 -12.55 2.08
C LYS A 104 -16.31 -12.47 1.96
N ILE A 105 -15.61 -12.39 3.08
CA ILE A 105 -14.15 -12.39 3.07
C ILE A 105 -13.65 -13.79 2.65
N VAL A 106 -12.92 -13.82 1.55
CA VAL A 106 -12.25 -15.02 1.02
C VAL A 106 -10.90 -15.21 1.71
N GLY A 107 -10.24 -14.10 2.03
CA GLY A 107 -8.98 -14.07 2.77
C GLY A 107 -8.55 -12.65 3.10
N THR A 108 -7.58 -12.55 4.00
CA THR A 108 -6.96 -11.28 4.40
C THR A 108 -5.44 -11.43 4.37
N ARG A 109 -4.71 -10.34 4.18
CA ARG A 109 -3.25 -10.31 4.25
C ARG A 109 -2.76 -8.96 4.77
N ILE A 110 -1.90 -8.96 5.77
CA ILE A 110 -1.28 -7.75 6.30
C ILE A 110 -0.21 -7.28 5.29
N LEU A 111 -0.44 -6.14 4.62
CA LEU A 111 0.48 -5.57 3.63
C LEU A 111 1.61 -4.79 4.30
N SER A 112 1.26 -3.95 5.27
CA SER A 112 2.20 -3.18 6.07
C SER A 112 1.60 -2.90 7.44
N SER A 113 2.45 -2.60 8.41
CA SER A 113 2.01 -2.22 9.75
C SER A 113 3.07 -1.32 10.36
N GLU A 114 2.62 -0.24 10.99
CA GLU A 114 3.44 0.64 11.84
C GLU A 114 3.39 0.15 13.30
N ASP A 115 2.78 -1.00 13.55
CA ASP A 115 2.91 -1.72 14.80
C ASP A 115 4.27 -2.43 14.88
N THR A 116 4.65 -2.87 16.08
CA THR A 116 5.92 -3.59 16.27
C THR A 116 5.93 -4.89 15.43
N PRO A 117 6.99 -5.14 14.62
CA PRO A 117 7.12 -6.33 13.78
C PRO A 117 6.81 -7.63 14.51
N GLU A 118 7.19 -7.73 15.78
CA GLU A 118 6.94 -8.84 16.69
C GLU A 118 5.45 -9.16 16.83
N HIS A 119 4.65 -8.12 17.09
CA HIS A 119 3.21 -8.28 17.26
C HIS A 119 2.54 -8.67 15.93
N VAL A 120 3.04 -8.12 14.82
CA VAL A 120 2.52 -8.34 13.46
C VAL A 120 2.88 -9.74 12.95
N ASP A 121 4.12 -10.19 13.16
CA ASP A 121 4.60 -11.49 12.68
C ASP A 121 3.92 -12.67 13.40
N THR A 122 3.48 -12.47 14.65
CA THR A 122 2.65 -13.44 15.37
C THR A 122 1.28 -13.66 14.69
N LEU A 123 0.79 -12.64 13.97
CA LEU A 123 -0.48 -12.68 13.24
C LEU A 123 -0.29 -13.04 11.78
N ARG A 124 0.82 -12.64 11.17
CA ARG A 124 1.16 -12.87 9.76
C ARG A 124 1.44 -14.36 9.53
N GLY A 125 0.66 -15.01 8.66
CA GLY A 125 0.79 -16.45 8.40
C GLY A 125 0.23 -17.35 9.51
N ASN A 126 -0.43 -16.77 10.53
CA ASN A 126 -1.15 -17.54 11.53
C ASN A 126 -2.49 -18.01 10.96
N ALA A 127 -2.60 -19.31 10.70
CA ALA A 127 -3.78 -19.90 10.08
C ALA A 127 -5.08 -19.70 10.90
N ALA A 128 -5.01 -19.66 12.24
CA ALA A 128 -6.18 -19.43 13.09
C ALA A 128 -6.67 -17.98 12.98
N PHE A 129 -5.74 -17.02 12.93
CA PHE A 129 -6.04 -15.61 12.74
C PHE A 129 -6.64 -15.33 11.36
N GLU A 130 -6.00 -15.83 10.29
CA GLU A 130 -6.50 -15.65 8.92
C GLU A 130 -7.86 -16.33 8.71
N LYS A 131 -8.05 -17.53 9.29
CA LYS A 131 -9.32 -18.26 9.22
C LYS A 131 -10.44 -17.59 10.01
N ALA A 132 -10.12 -16.80 11.05
CA ALA A 132 -11.14 -16.07 11.80
C ALA A 132 -11.90 -15.04 10.94
N PHE A 133 -11.24 -14.49 9.90
CA PHE A 133 -11.88 -13.56 8.96
C PHE A 133 -12.46 -14.27 7.75
N LYS A 134 -11.95 -15.44 7.39
CA LYS A 134 -12.49 -16.22 6.28
C LYS A 134 -13.96 -16.49 6.53
N ASP A 135 -14.76 -16.34 5.48
CA ASP A 135 -16.20 -16.51 5.48
C ASP A 135 -17.02 -15.45 6.24
N TRP A 136 -16.36 -14.49 6.91
CA TRP A 136 -17.02 -13.39 7.60
C TRP A 136 -17.53 -12.33 6.61
N ARG A 137 -18.69 -11.74 6.91
CA ARG A 137 -19.30 -10.65 6.13
C ARG A 137 -19.38 -9.37 6.99
N PRO A 138 -18.39 -8.48 6.95
CA PRO A 138 -18.29 -7.35 7.88
C PRO A 138 -19.45 -6.37 7.84
N THR A 139 -20.13 -6.26 6.70
CA THR A 139 -21.29 -5.38 6.53
C THR A 139 -22.50 -5.83 7.36
N THR A 140 -22.52 -7.10 7.79
CA THR A 140 -23.76 -7.81 8.09
C THR A 140 -23.64 -8.86 9.21
N GLN A 141 -22.44 -9.24 9.61
CA GLN A 141 -22.19 -10.21 10.67
C GLN A 141 -21.35 -9.53 11.75
N PRO A 142 -21.60 -9.83 13.04
CA PRO A 142 -20.78 -9.30 14.12
C PRO A 142 -19.31 -9.71 13.94
N THR A 143 -18.40 -8.90 14.48
CA THR A 143 -16.95 -9.16 14.39
C THR A 143 -16.60 -10.58 14.84
N PRO A 144 -15.69 -11.27 14.13
CA PRO A 144 -15.32 -12.63 14.47
C PRO A 144 -14.67 -12.67 15.85
N LYS A 145 -14.92 -13.75 16.58
CA LYS A 145 -14.24 -13.99 17.85
C LYS A 145 -12.79 -14.34 17.56
N LEU A 146 -11.90 -13.40 17.84
CA LEU A 146 -10.47 -13.67 17.83
C LEU A 146 -10.05 -14.36 19.13
N GLU A 147 -9.24 -15.40 19.00
CA GLU A 147 -8.51 -15.95 20.14
C GLU A 147 -7.51 -14.92 20.66
N ALA A 148 -7.17 -15.03 21.94
CA ALA A 148 -6.29 -14.07 22.57
C ALA A 148 -4.82 -14.40 22.24
N TYR A 149 -4.20 -13.65 21.32
CA TYR A 149 -2.79 -13.81 20.95
C TYR A 149 -1.89 -13.22 22.05
N ALA A 150 -0.92 -13.98 22.53
CA ALA A 150 0.06 -13.52 23.51
C ALA A 150 0.84 -12.32 22.95
N GLY A 151 0.81 -11.16 23.63
CA GLY A 151 1.36 -9.89 23.13
C GLY A 151 0.48 -9.21 22.07
N SER A 152 0.09 -9.90 21.00
CA SER A 152 -0.56 -9.30 19.81
C SER A 152 -2.07 -9.05 19.89
N THR A 153 -2.69 -9.16 21.08
CA THR A 153 -4.15 -9.02 21.21
C THR A 153 -4.66 -7.65 20.72
N LEU A 154 -3.95 -6.56 21.03
CA LEU A 154 -4.36 -5.20 20.62
C LEU A 154 -4.24 -5.00 19.11
N THR A 155 -3.13 -5.44 18.52
CA THR A 155 -2.90 -5.42 17.08
C THR A 155 -3.96 -6.22 16.33
N ALA A 156 -4.32 -7.41 16.84
CA ALA A 156 -5.35 -8.26 16.26
C ALA A 156 -6.74 -7.58 16.28
N TYR A 157 -7.12 -6.95 17.39
CA TYR A 157 -8.37 -6.20 17.49
C TYR A 157 -8.40 -4.96 16.59
N ALA A 158 -7.30 -4.20 16.54
CA ALA A 158 -7.18 -3.05 15.66
C ALA A 158 -7.31 -3.45 14.18
N ILE A 159 -6.73 -4.59 13.77
CA ILE A 159 -6.92 -5.14 12.41
C ILE A 159 -8.39 -5.46 12.15
N THR A 160 -9.07 -6.16 13.06
CA THR A 160 -10.50 -6.48 12.91
C THR A 160 -11.36 -5.23 12.78
N GLU A 161 -11.14 -4.24 13.65
CA GLU A 161 -11.85 -2.96 13.64
C GLU A 161 -11.55 -2.18 12.36
N SER A 162 -10.31 -2.24 11.86
CA SER A 162 -9.90 -1.62 10.60
C SER A 162 -10.59 -2.23 9.39
N ILE A 163 -10.69 -3.55 9.34
CA ILE A 163 -11.42 -4.28 8.29
C ILE A 163 -12.90 -3.89 8.33
N GLN A 164 -13.49 -3.84 9.52
CA GLN A 164 -14.88 -3.46 9.70
C GLN A 164 -15.15 -2.02 9.27
N LYS A 165 -14.35 -1.06 9.76
CA LYS A 165 -14.48 0.36 9.40
C LYS A 165 -14.36 0.58 7.89
N ARG A 166 -13.44 -0.13 7.24
CA ARG A 166 -13.21 -0.03 5.79
C ARG A 166 -14.35 -0.63 4.96
N LEU A 167 -14.81 -1.83 5.32
CA LEU A 167 -15.77 -2.58 4.50
C LEU A 167 -17.22 -2.23 4.77
N SER A 168 -17.50 -1.78 5.99
CA SER A 168 -18.83 -1.38 6.42
C SER A 168 -19.02 0.12 6.35
N GLY A 169 -18.31 0.80 5.44
CA GLY A 169 -18.46 2.24 5.19
C GLY A 169 -19.92 2.70 5.00
N ASN A 170 -20.86 1.76 4.82
CA ASN A 170 -22.24 1.80 5.26
C ASN A 170 -22.76 0.34 5.53
N TYR A 171 -23.38 0.08 6.68
CA TYR A 171 -23.96 -1.22 7.13
C TYR A 171 -25.11 -1.72 6.21
N VAL A 172 -25.16 -3.00 5.84
CA VAL A 172 -26.27 -3.58 5.04
C VAL A 172 -26.77 -4.86 5.74
N SER A 173 -28.04 -5.22 5.61
CA SER A 173 -28.59 -6.47 6.18
C SER A 173 -28.46 -7.65 5.20
N LEU A 174 -27.80 -8.76 5.58
CA LEU A 174 -27.85 -10.01 4.78
C LEU A 174 -29.17 -10.75 4.93
N ARG A 175 -29.86 -10.58 6.05
CA ARG A 175 -31.15 -11.27 6.29
C ARG A 175 -32.26 -10.63 5.46
N PHE A 176 -32.16 -9.33 5.21
CA PHE A 176 -33.12 -8.57 4.41
C PHE A 176 -32.38 -7.76 3.33
N PRO A 177 -31.81 -8.43 2.31
CA PRO A 177 -30.93 -7.78 1.34
C PRO A 177 -31.68 -6.94 0.30
N THR A 178 -33.01 -7.06 0.23
CA THR A 178 -33.82 -6.41 -0.79
C THR A 178 -33.83 -4.89 -0.62
N ALA A 179 -33.39 -4.18 -1.66
CA ALA A 179 -33.42 -2.73 -1.72
C ALA A 179 -34.85 -2.20 -1.59
N LEU A 180 -35.00 -1.02 -0.99
CA LEU A 180 -36.30 -0.38 -0.82
C LEU A 180 -36.79 0.14 -2.18
N SER A 181 -38.07 -0.08 -2.50
CA SER A 181 -38.69 0.46 -3.71
C SER A 181 -39.57 1.67 -3.40
N LEU A 182 -39.77 2.53 -4.40
CA LEU A 182 -40.65 3.69 -4.27
C LEU A 182 -42.09 3.28 -3.92
N LYS A 183 -42.57 2.16 -4.46
CA LYS A 183 -43.90 1.61 -4.18
C LYS A 183 -44.05 1.20 -2.70
N GLU A 184 -42.99 0.64 -2.10
CA GLU A 184 -42.98 0.32 -0.68
C GLU A 184 -42.99 1.58 0.19
N ILE A 185 -42.28 2.63 -0.22
CA ILE A 185 -42.32 3.94 0.46
C ILE A 185 -43.72 4.54 0.40
N GLN A 186 -44.34 4.54 -0.78
CA GLN A 186 -45.72 4.98 -0.97
C GLN A 186 -46.69 4.20 -0.06
N GLY A 187 -46.53 2.88 0.01
CA GLY A 187 -47.31 1.99 0.85
C GLY A 187 -46.90 1.91 2.33
N SER A 188 -45.95 2.73 2.78
CA SER A 188 -45.45 2.79 4.17
C SER A 188 -45.88 4.06 4.92
N GLY A 189 -46.64 4.94 4.27
CA GLY A 189 -47.17 6.17 4.87
C GLY A 189 -46.99 7.44 4.04
N PHE A 190 -46.40 7.35 2.84
CA PHE A 190 -46.13 8.52 1.97
C PHE A 190 -46.72 8.34 0.56
N PRO A 191 -48.06 8.30 0.39
CA PRO A 191 -48.69 8.01 -0.90
C PRO A 191 -48.27 8.97 -2.02
N ASP A 192 -47.99 10.23 -1.68
CA ASP A 192 -47.57 11.27 -2.63
C ASP A 192 -46.06 11.28 -2.94
N ALA A 193 -45.31 10.28 -2.47
CA ALA A 193 -43.88 10.20 -2.74
C ALA A 193 -43.60 9.98 -4.24
N THR A 194 -42.74 10.83 -4.81
CA THR A 194 -42.30 10.76 -6.22
C THR A 194 -40.89 10.18 -6.34
N SER A 195 -40.05 10.33 -5.31
CA SER A 195 -38.72 9.72 -5.22
C SER A 195 -38.26 9.62 -3.76
N PHE A 196 -37.13 8.96 -3.52
CA PHE A 196 -36.50 8.96 -2.22
C PHE A 196 -34.98 8.88 -2.36
N GLU A 197 -34.27 9.32 -1.33
CA GLU A 197 -32.82 9.28 -1.26
C GLU A 197 -32.42 8.35 -0.10
N PRO A 198 -31.72 7.23 -0.36
CA PRO A 198 -31.41 6.26 0.67
C PRO A 198 -30.29 6.72 1.60
N ASN A 199 -30.34 6.27 2.85
CA ASN A 199 -29.34 6.51 3.90
C ASN A 199 -29.10 7.99 4.25
N ILE A 200 -30.17 8.82 4.19
CA ILE A 200 -30.14 10.23 4.56
C ILE A 200 -31.11 10.46 5.73
N PRO A 201 -30.68 11.04 6.88
CA PRO A 201 -29.33 11.59 7.13
C PRO A 201 -28.28 10.53 7.48
N ARG A 202 -28.70 9.29 7.73
CA ARG A 202 -27.84 8.20 8.18
C ARG A 202 -28.36 6.87 7.65
N LEU A 203 -27.53 5.86 7.75
CA LEU A 203 -27.86 4.53 7.25
C LEU A 203 -29.18 4.00 7.79
N GLY A 204 -29.99 3.39 6.92
CA GLY A 204 -31.28 2.79 7.25
C GLY A 204 -32.41 3.81 7.20
N TRP A 205 -32.09 5.12 7.24
CA TRP A 205 -33.04 6.22 7.05
C TRP A 205 -33.10 6.60 5.58
N ASN A 206 -34.30 6.70 5.02
CA ASN A 206 -34.49 7.03 3.61
C ASN A 206 -35.32 8.31 3.52
N LEU A 207 -34.72 9.38 2.99
CA LEU A 207 -35.35 10.69 2.85
C LEU A 207 -36.39 10.65 1.73
N VAL A 208 -37.65 10.92 2.05
CA VAL A 208 -38.77 10.83 1.11
C VAL A 208 -39.06 12.18 0.46
N ARG A 209 -39.19 12.18 -0.87
CA ARG A 209 -39.47 13.38 -1.68
C ARG A 209 -40.83 13.29 -2.36
N GLY A 210 -41.57 14.38 -2.31
CA GLY A 210 -42.82 14.58 -3.04
C GLY A 210 -42.64 15.37 -4.34
N PRO A 211 -43.75 15.78 -4.99
CA PRO A 211 -43.72 16.68 -6.14
C PRO A 211 -42.87 17.93 -5.84
N ASN A 212 -42.15 18.43 -6.84
CA ASN A 212 -41.23 19.57 -6.71
C ASN A 212 -40.09 19.36 -5.66
N ARG A 213 -39.70 18.11 -5.37
CA ARG A 213 -38.67 17.74 -4.38
C ARG A 213 -39.01 18.16 -2.94
N ALA A 214 -40.30 18.36 -2.62
CA ALA A 214 -40.75 18.64 -1.25
C ALA A 214 -40.28 17.53 -0.29
N HIS A 215 -39.74 17.90 0.87
CA HIS A 215 -39.35 16.95 1.91
C HIS A 215 -40.60 16.48 2.66
N LEU A 216 -40.98 15.20 2.49
CA LEU A 216 -42.18 14.64 3.09
C LEU A 216 -41.92 13.95 4.43
N GLY A 217 -40.70 13.44 4.66
CA GLY A 217 -40.29 12.76 5.89
C GLY A 217 -39.25 11.68 5.62
N TYR A 218 -39.16 10.68 6.49
CA TYR A 218 -38.21 9.57 6.38
C TYR A 218 -38.90 8.21 6.46
N VAL A 219 -38.35 7.22 5.77
CA VAL A 219 -38.67 5.80 5.99
C VAL A 219 -37.44 5.10 6.54
N VAL A 220 -37.55 4.55 7.74
CA VAL A 220 -36.45 3.86 8.45
C VAL A 220 -36.67 2.36 8.42
N ARG A 221 -35.62 1.61 8.07
CA ARG A 221 -35.59 0.16 8.17
C ARG A 221 -35.10 -0.25 9.56
N SER A 222 -35.76 -1.22 10.19
CA SER A 222 -35.23 -1.80 11.45
C SER A 222 -33.92 -2.55 11.24
N SER A 223 -33.71 -3.09 10.04
CA SER A 223 -32.51 -3.79 9.62
C SER A 223 -31.42 -2.83 9.11
N PRO A 224 -30.12 -3.14 9.33
CA PRO A 224 -29.59 -4.37 9.94
C PRO A 224 -29.58 -4.41 11.48
N SER A 225 -29.83 -3.29 12.16
CA SER A 225 -29.75 -3.18 13.62
C SER A 225 -30.56 -4.22 14.38
N ALA A 226 -31.77 -4.51 13.88
CA ALA A 226 -32.69 -5.45 14.50
C ALA A 226 -32.57 -6.89 13.98
N ASP A 227 -31.59 -7.20 13.12
CA ASP A 227 -31.54 -8.50 12.44
C ASP A 227 -31.38 -9.68 13.40
N GLU A 228 -30.74 -9.47 14.55
CA GLU A 228 -30.55 -10.48 15.59
C GLU A 228 -31.75 -10.61 16.54
N VAL A 229 -32.74 -9.69 16.44
CA VAL A 229 -33.95 -9.74 17.25
C VAL A 229 -34.89 -10.78 16.65
N VAL A 230 -34.99 -11.92 17.34
CA VAL A 230 -35.85 -13.04 16.92
C VAL A 230 -37.19 -12.94 17.64
N GLY A 231 -38.27 -13.12 16.89
CA GLY A 231 -39.61 -13.31 17.44
C GLY A 231 -39.80 -14.75 17.91
N TYR A 232 -40.83 -15.43 17.41
CA TYR A 232 -41.07 -16.84 17.74
C TYR A 232 -40.14 -17.79 16.97
N ALA A 233 -40.13 -17.71 15.63
CA ALA A 233 -39.33 -18.58 14.75
C ALA A 233 -38.20 -17.86 14.01
N GLY A 234 -38.25 -16.54 13.90
CA GLY A 234 -37.26 -15.80 13.12
C GLY A 234 -37.32 -14.29 13.27
N PRO A 235 -36.31 -13.56 12.75
CA PRO A 235 -36.28 -12.11 12.77
C PRO A 235 -37.29 -11.49 11.79
N SER A 236 -37.67 -10.24 12.08
CA SER A 236 -38.66 -9.48 11.32
C SER A 236 -38.13 -8.09 10.95
N GLU A 237 -38.16 -7.74 9.67
CA GLU A 237 -37.86 -6.40 9.19
C GLU A 237 -39.12 -5.54 9.17
N THR A 238 -39.03 -4.35 9.78
CA THR A 238 -40.06 -3.32 9.73
C THR A 238 -39.60 -2.09 8.98
N LEU A 239 -40.55 -1.47 8.30
CA LEU A 239 -40.46 -0.10 7.76
C LEU A 239 -41.19 0.83 8.71
N ILE A 240 -40.50 1.88 9.11
CA ILE A 240 -40.97 2.84 10.10
C ILE A 240 -40.98 4.20 9.40
N ALA A 241 -42.15 4.68 9.00
CA ALA A 241 -42.31 6.02 8.48
C ALA A 241 -42.26 7.03 9.61
N ILE A 242 -41.50 8.10 9.41
CA ILE A 242 -41.21 9.15 10.38
C ILE A 242 -41.50 10.49 9.73
N GLU A 243 -42.14 11.38 10.47
CA GLU A 243 -42.47 12.73 10.04
C GLU A 243 -41.21 13.55 9.69
N VAL A 244 -41.41 14.71 9.06
CA VAL A 244 -40.36 15.66 8.65
C VAL A 244 -39.43 16.07 9.82
N ASP A 245 -39.94 16.02 11.05
CA ASP A 245 -39.20 16.34 12.28
C ASP A 245 -38.16 15.28 12.68
N GLY A 246 -38.20 14.08 12.08
CA GLY A 246 -37.30 12.97 12.40
C GLY A 246 -37.51 12.34 13.79
N LEU A 247 -38.62 12.65 14.46
CA LEU A 247 -38.90 12.22 15.83
C LEU A 247 -40.20 11.42 15.94
N ARG A 248 -41.27 11.85 15.26
CA ARG A 248 -42.59 11.22 15.40
C ARG A 248 -42.78 10.12 14.37
N LEU A 249 -43.19 8.94 14.83
CA LEU A 249 -43.52 7.82 13.95
C LEU A 249 -44.90 8.05 13.36
N ARG A 250 -44.98 8.06 12.03
CA ARG A 250 -46.23 8.18 11.26
C ARG A 250 -46.90 6.83 11.09
N GLN A 251 -46.11 5.80 10.80
CA GLN A 251 -46.61 4.45 10.56
C GLN A 251 -45.49 3.44 10.77
N VAL A 252 -45.83 2.27 11.32
CA VAL A 252 -44.94 1.10 11.38
C VAL A 252 -45.58 -0.01 10.57
N LYS A 253 -44.80 -0.64 9.70
CA LYS A 253 -45.27 -1.72 8.85
C LYS A 253 -44.27 -2.85 8.84
N LEU A 254 -44.75 -4.08 8.98
CA LEU A 254 -43.94 -5.26 8.73
C LEU A 254 -43.68 -5.41 7.23
N ARG A 255 -42.41 -5.54 6.84
CA ARG A 255 -42.00 -5.66 5.44
C ARG A 255 -41.77 -7.10 5.06
N THR A 256 -40.85 -7.76 5.76
CA THR A 256 -40.46 -9.14 5.49
C THR A 256 -40.11 -9.81 6.81
N THR A 257 -40.45 -11.08 6.98
CA THR A 257 -40.27 -11.78 8.24
C THR A 257 -39.92 -13.23 7.99
N TYR A 258 -39.09 -13.77 8.88
CA TYR A 258 -38.76 -15.18 8.97
C TYR A 258 -39.53 -15.88 10.11
N ASP A 259 -40.51 -15.18 10.70
CA ASP A 259 -41.36 -15.73 11.75
C ASP A 259 -42.52 -16.56 11.17
N THR A 260 -43.20 -17.32 12.01
CA THR A 260 -44.27 -18.24 11.58
C THR A 260 -45.43 -17.46 10.96
N ALA A 261 -45.81 -17.83 9.73
CA ALA A 261 -46.88 -17.16 8.98
C ALA A 261 -48.20 -17.04 9.77
N GLU A 262 -48.53 -18.05 10.59
CA GLU A 262 -49.73 -18.04 11.45
C GLU A 262 -49.69 -16.97 12.55
N TYR A 263 -48.51 -16.71 13.14
CA TYR A 263 -48.38 -15.65 14.16
C TYR A 263 -48.33 -14.26 13.52
N VAL A 264 -47.76 -14.17 12.32
CA VAL A 264 -47.70 -12.93 11.54
C VAL A 264 -49.10 -12.53 11.06
N SER A 265 -49.91 -13.47 10.57
CA SER A 265 -51.29 -13.19 10.15
C SER A 265 -52.14 -12.70 11.32
N ARG A 266 -52.02 -13.31 12.51
CA ARG A 266 -52.71 -12.83 13.73
C ARG A 266 -52.36 -11.39 14.12
N ILE A 267 -51.16 -10.92 13.82
CA ILE A 267 -50.75 -9.54 14.07
C ILE A 267 -51.24 -8.60 12.96
N GLN A 268 -51.23 -9.05 11.70
CA GLN A 268 -51.65 -8.24 10.54
C GLN A 268 -53.18 -8.12 10.43
N GLU A 269 -53.91 -9.16 10.79
CA GLU A 269 -55.37 -9.30 10.69
C GLU A 269 -56.06 -9.04 12.04
N GLN A 270 -55.35 -8.52 13.03
CA GLN A 270 -55.90 -8.19 14.34
C GLN A 270 -57.07 -7.22 14.20
N GLU A 271 -58.26 -7.63 14.66
CA GLU A 271 -59.41 -6.73 14.74
C GLU A 271 -59.09 -5.57 15.69
N PRO A 272 -59.44 -4.33 15.32
CA PRO A 272 -59.22 -3.19 16.20
C PRO A 272 -59.93 -3.36 17.54
N ASP A 273 -59.30 -2.94 18.63
CA ASP A 273 -59.95 -2.91 19.93
C ASP A 273 -61.17 -1.95 19.93
N PRO A 274 -62.00 -1.90 21.00
CA PRO A 274 -63.17 -1.02 21.05
C PRO A 274 -62.86 0.48 20.89
N GLN A 275 -61.59 0.88 20.99
CA GLN A 275 -61.09 2.23 20.77
C GLN A 275 -60.42 2.41 19.38
N GLY A 276 -60.49 1.40 18.50
CA GLY A 276 -59.96 1.42 17.15
C GLY A 276 -58.43 1.33 17.08
N ARG A 277 -57.79 0.70 18.08
CA ARG A 277 -56.33 0.51 18.16
C ARG A 277 -55.93 -0.89 17.70
N THR A 278 -54.78 -0.97 17.04
CA THR A 278 -54.15 -2.21 16.56
C THR A 278 -52.67 -2.19 16.95
N PHE A 279 -52.02 -3.36 17.02
CA PHE A 279 -50.62 -3.47 17.43
C PHE A 279 -49.68 -2.48 16.71
N PHE A 280 -49.70 -2.43 15.38
CA PHE A 280 -48.83 -1.51 14.61
C PHE A 280 -49.16 -0.03 14.82
N LYS A 281 -50.43 0.31 15.04
CA LYS A 281 -50.85 1.68 15.35
C LYS A 281 -50.37 2.09 16.74
N ASP A 282 -50.39 1.17 17.69
CA ASP A 282 -49.90 1.40 19.04
C ASP A 282 -48.40 1.66 19.11
N LEU A 283 -47.60 1.06 18.24
CA LEU A 283 -46.15 1.32 18.15
C LEU A 283 -45.81 2.79 17.81
N THR A 284 -46.75 3.53 17.21
CA THR A 284 -46.55 4.95 16.83
C THR A 284 -46.74 5.93 17.99
N LYS A 285 -47.19 5.46 19.17
CA LYS A 285 -47.40 6.31 20.37
C LYS A 285 -46.10 6.93 20.89
N TRP A 286 -44.97 6.26 20.68
CA TRP A 286 -43.65 6.68 21.16
C TRP A 286 -42.81 7.28 20.03
N THR A 287 -42.04 8.31 20.39
CA THR A 287 -41.05 8.93 19.51
C THR A 287 -39.81 8.06 19.34
N THR A 288 -38.97 8.38 18.36
CA THR A 288 -37.68 7.68 18.15
C THR A 288 -36.78 7.69 19.39
N ARG A 289 -36.82 8.76 20.21
CA ARG A 289 -36.03 8.86 21.44
C ARG A 289 -36.58 7.97 22.55
N GLU A 290 -37.91 7.95 22.72
CA GLU A 290 -38.56 7.09 23.72
C GLU A 290 -38.39 5.62 23.35
N TRP A 291 -38.45 5.29 22.06
CA TRP A 291 -38.13 3.93 21.58
C TRP A 291 -36.70 3.52 21.89
N ALA A 292 -35.71 4.42 21.83
CA ALA A 292 -34.32 4.10 22.15
C ALA A 292 -34.11 3.68 23.61
N GLU A 293 -34.94 4.19 24.52
CA GLU A 293 -34.86 3.94 25.97
C GLU A 293 -36.00 3.06 26.50
N PHE A 294 -36.81 2.47 25.61
CA PHE A 294 -38.06 1.80 25.95
C PHE A 294 -37.89 0.59 26.88
N ASP A 295 -38.49 0.59 28.07
CA ASP A 295 -38.40 -0.53 29.02
C ASP A 295 -39.66 -1.41 28.97
N PHE A 296 -39.55 -2.57 28.31
CA PHE A 296 -40.63 -3.54 28.18
C PHE A 296 -41.18 -4.08 29.50
N ARG A 297 -40.48 -3.92 30.63
CA ARG A 297 -40.93 -4.41 31.94
C ARG A 297 -41.99 -3.51 32.58
N LYS A 298 -42.14 -2.27 32.09
CA LYS A 298 -43.13 -1.32 32.62
C LYS A 298 -44.56 -1.63 32.17
N GLY A 299 -44.75 -2.63 31.31
CA GLY A 299 -46.07 -3.09 30.88
C GLY A 299 -46.80 -2.10 29.96
N GLU A 300 -46.07 -1.16 29.34
CA GLU A 300 -46.64 -0.08 28.53
C GLU A 300 -47.00 -0.50 27.09
N LEU A 301 -46.62 -1.72 26.68
CA LEU A 301 -46.89 -2.27 25.35
C LEU A 301 -47.79 -3.51 25.42
N ASP A 302 -48.97 -3.41 24.82
CA ASP A 302 -49.88 -4.52 24.62
C ASP A 302 -49.44 -5.38 23.42
N THR A 303 -49.01 -6.61 23.69
CA THR A 303 -48.66 -7.60 22.65
C THR A 303 -49.88 -8.38 22.17
N VAL A 304 -49.85 -8.92 20.95
CA VAL A 304 -50.95 -9.74 20.41
C VAL A 304 -50.99 -11.12 21.08
N SER A 305 -52.14 -11.48 21.66
CA SER A 305 -52.36 -12.78 22.29
C SER A 305 -52.20 -13.93 21.29
N GLY A 306 -51.42 -14.95 21.66
CA GLY A 306 -51.09 -16.07 20.77
C GLY A 306 -50.02 -15.76 19.72
N ALA A 307 -49.54 -14.52 19.62
CA ALA A 307 -48.39 -14.11 18.80
C ALA A 307 -47.43 -13.21 19.61
N THR A 308 -47.35 -13.47 20.92
CA THR A 308 -46.67 -12.61 21.91
C THR A 308 -45.19 -12.44 21.60
N LEU A 309 -44.47 -13.54 21.31
CA LEU A 309 -43.04 -13.49 21.01
C LEU A 309 -42.75 -12.79 19.67
N THR A 310 -43.59 -12.97 18.65
CA THR A 310 -43.48 -12.27 17.36
C THR A 310 -43.75 -10.78 17.50
N SER A 311 -44.81 -10.40 18.24
CA SER A 311 -45.14 -9.00 18.55
C SER A 311 -44.01 -8.33 19.35
N TYR A 312 -43.50 -9.04 20.36
CA TYR A 312 -42.36 -8.59 21.15
C TYR A 312 -41.10 -8.44 20.30
N GLY A 313 -40.80 -9.39 19.42
CA GLY A 313 -39.66 -9.34 18.51
C GLY A 313 -39.71 -8.13 17.59
N ILE A 314 -40.89 -7.79 17.06
CA ILE A 314 -41.10 -6.59 16.24
C ILE A 314 -40.83 -5.31 17.06
N ALA A 315 -41.42 -5.18 18.24
CA ALA A 315 -41.24 -4.01 19.09
C ALA A 315 -39.80 -3.87 19.61
N LYS A 316 -39.17 -4.99 19.99
CA LYS A 316 -37.77 -5.07 20.38
C LYS A 316 -36.86 -4.72 19.20
N GLY A 317 -37.26 -5.01 17.97
CA GLY A 317 -36.56 -4.59 16.76
C GLY A 317 -36.59 -3.07 16.59
N LEU A 318 -37.73 -2.42 16.82
CA LEU A 318 -37.82 -0.95 16.84
C LEU A 318 -36.93 -0.36 17.95
N GLN A 319 -37.03 -0.88 19.17
CA GLN A 319 -36.17 -0.44 20.27
C GLN A 319 -34.70 -0.57 19.91
N THR A 320 -34.27 -1.75 19.42
CA THR A 320 -32.87 -2.02 19.08
C THR A 320 -32.40 -1.09 17.96
N ARG A 321 -33.23 -0.86 16.94
CA ARG A 321 -32.91 0.06 15.85
C ARG A 321 -32.68 1.49 16.35
N PHE A 322 -33.59 2.01 17.18
CA PHE A 322 -33.47 3.38 17.66
C PHE A 322 -32.45 3.51 18.81
N ALA A 323 -32.21 2.46 19.58
CA ALA A 323 -31.14 2.39 20.56
C ALA A 323 -29.76 2.38 19.89
N ASP A 324 -29.60 1.64 18.79
CA ASP A 324 -28.41 1.67 17.95
C ASP A 324 -28.17 3.07 17.37
N ASP A 325 -29.23 3.71 16.86
CA ASP A 325 -29.19 5.09 16.36
C ASP A 325 -28.85 6.10 17.48
N ALA A 326 -29.20 5.81 18.73
CA ALA A 326 -28.93 6.67 19.89
C ALA A 326 -27.54 6.43 20.53
N HIS A 327 -27.00 5.21 20.48
CA HIS A 327 -25.80 4.81 21.25
C HIS A 327 -24.55 4.50 20.42
N GLY A 328 -24.61 4.42 19.09
CA GLY A 328 -23.43 4.10 18.29
C GLY A 328 -22.79 2.73 18.62
N GLY A 329 -23.60 1.68 18.78
CA GLY A 329 -23.19 0.27 18.69
C GLY A 329 -22.22 -0.28 19.76
N HIS A 330 -22.68 -0.56 20.99
CA HIS A 330 -21.86 -1.18 22.05
C HIS A 330 -22.06 -2.70 22.24
N ARG A 331 -21.00 -3.46 21.90
CA ARG A 331 -20.38 -4.67 22.55
C ARG A 331 -21.14 -5.34 23.73
N SER A 332 -21.39 -6.68 23.69
CA SER A 332 -21.67 -7.42 24.96
C SER A 332 -21.38 -8.95 25.08
N LYS A 333 -20.46 -9.59 24.33
CA LYS A 333 -20.14 -11.04 24.56
C LYS A 333 -18.66 -11.47 24.60
N GLN A 334 -17.72 -10.58 24.93
CA GLN A 334 -16.29 -10.91 25.15
C GLN A 334 -15.80 -10.71 26.61
N ASP A 335 -16.74 -10.65 27.56
CA ASP A 335 -16.50 -10.02 28.84
C ASP A 335 -15.61 -10.79 29.85
N ALA A 336 -15.70 -12.11 30.00
CA ALA A 336 -15.07 -12.75 31.17
C ALA A 336 -13.53 -12.77 31.15
N GLN A 337 -12.91 -13.21 30.06
CA GLN A 337 -11.45 -13.34 29.94
C GLN A 337 -10.77 -11.97 29.76
N GLN A 338 -11.42 -11.06 29.01
CA GLN A 338 -10.95 -9.68 28.85
C GLN A 338 -11.07 -8.92 30.17
N ARG A 339 -12.18 -9.08 30.93
CA ARG A 339 -12.30 -8.53 32.30
C ARG A 339 -11.25 -9.12 33.22
N LEU A 340 -10.94 -10.41 33.15
CA LEU A 340 -9.89 -11.03 33.98
C LEU A 340 -8.50 -10.44 33.69
N ARG A 341 -8.10 -10.33 32.42
CA ARG A 341 -6.82 -9.73 32.04
C ARG A 341 -6.76 -8.25 32.40
N THR A 342 -7.85 -7.51 32.16
CA THR A 342 -7.96 -6.09 32.53
C THR A 342 -7.88 -5.93 34.05
N ALA A 343 -8.59 -6.75 34.82
CA ALA A 343 -8.53 -6.75 36.28
C ALA A 343 -7.12 -7.11 36.79
N ALA A 344 -6.45 -8.09 36.18
CA ALA A 344 -5.08 -8.45 36.54
C ALA A 344 -4.09 -7.29 36.31
N LEU A 345 -4.20 -6.58 35.18
CA LEU A 345 -3.41 -5.37 34.90
C LEU A 345 -3.65 -4.28 35.94
N TRP A 346 -4.91 -4.05 36.32
CA TRP A 346 -5.26 -3.12 37.40
C TRP A 346 -4.68 -3.53 38.75
N CYS A 347 -4.69 -4.83 39.08
CA CYS A 347 -4.06 -5.36 40.29
C CYS A 347 -2.55 -5.11 40.30
N PHE A 348 -1.86 -5.30 39.16
CA PHE A 348 -0.43 -5.00 39.04
C PHE A 348 -0.14 -3.50 39.19
N LEU A 349 -0.96 -2.64 38.60
CA LEU A 349 -0.86 -1.18 38.73
C LEU A 349 -1.02 -0.72 40.18
N VAL A 350 -2.07 -1.19 40.87
CA VAL A 350 -2.32 -0.87 42.28
C VAL A 350 -1.20 -1.42 43.17
N GLY A 351 -0.80 -2.67 42.97
CA GLY A 351 0.29 -3.30 43.71
C GLY A 351 1.62 -2.56 43.53
N ALA A 352 1.93 -2.10 42.32
CA ALA A 352 3.13 -1.32 42.04
C ALA A 352 3.11 0.05 42.73
N LEU A 353 1.96 0.74 42.76
CA LEU A 353 1.80 1.99 43.51
C LEU A 353 1.94 1.75 45.01
N LEU A 354 1.32 0.70 45.55
CA LEU A 354 1.48 0.32 46.96
C LEU A 354 2.95 0.05 47.29
N MET A 355 3.65 -0.76 46.49
CA MET A 355 5.08 -1.03 46.68
C MET A 355 5.94 0.23 46.56
N THR A 356 5.55 1.17 45.70
CA THR A 356 6.26 2.44 45.50
C THR A 356 6.06 3.38 46.69
N PHE A 357 4.86 3.45 47.26
CA PHE A 357 4.49 4.46 48.27
C PHE A 357 4.55 3.97 49.72
N THR A 358 4.55 2.65 49.95
CA THR A 358 4.57 2.04 51.29
C THR A 358 5.92 1.36 51.60
N PRO A 359 6.22 1.06 52.88
CA PRO A 359 7.45 0.34 53.26
C PRO A 359 7.43 -1.17 52.92
N LEU A 360 6.40 -1.67 52.23
CA LEU A 360 6.27 -3.09 51.87
C LEU A 360 7.45 -3.62 51.04
N HIS A 361 8.04 -2.77 50.20
CA HIS A 361 9.22 -3.09 49.39
C HIS A 361 10.47 -3.44 50.22
N GLY A 362 10.52 -3.03 51.50
CA GLY A 362 11.64 -3.32 52.41
C GLY A 362 11.60 -4.74 52.99
N ARG A 363 10.49 -5.47 52.88
CA ARG A 363 10.37 -6.84 53.39
C ARG A 363 10.85 -7.86 52.33
N PRO A 364 11.87 -8.70 52.63
CA PRO A 364 12.53 -9.52 51.62
C PRO A 364 11.59 -10.56 50.98
N VAL A 365 10.71 -11.18 51.77
CA VAL A 365 9.72 -12.15 51.27
C VAL A 365 8.72 -11.48 50.34
N VAL A 366 8.13 -10.37 50.76
CA VAL A 366 7.13 -9.62 49.97
C VAL A 366 7.73 -9.12 48.66
N ARG A 367 8.96 -8.61 48.71
CA ARG A 367 9.70 -8.16 47.52
C ARG A 367 9.97 -9.30 46.54
N THR A 368 10.42 -10.46 47.02
CA THR A 368 10.73 -11.61 46.16
C THR A 368 9.46 -12.17 45.51
N VAL A 369 8.38 -12.31 46.28
CA VAL A 369 7.07 -12.74 45.75
C VAL A 369 6.57 -11.76 44.69
N TRP A 370 6.67 -10.46 44.93
CA TRP A 370 6.29 -9.44 43.95
C TRP A 370 7.11 -9.52 42.66
N GLN A 371 8.43 -9.70 42.75
CA GLN A 371 9.29 -9.85 41.58
C GLN A 371 8.94 -11.10 40.76
N ILE A 372 8.63 -12.23 41.41
CA ILE A 372 8.18 -13.44 40.72
C ILE A 372 6.84 -13.19 40.01
N LEU A 373 5.90 -12.51 40.66
CA LEU A 373 4.61 -12.13 40.06
C LEU A 373 4.79 -11.18 38.88
N LEU A 374 5.73 -10.23 38.92
CA LEU A 374 6.04 -9.35 37.80
C LEU A 374 6.62 -10.13 36.62
N VAL A 375 7.58 -11.02 36.86
CA VAL A 375 8.23 -11.84 35.84
C VAL A 375 7.21 -12.78 35.19
N GLY A 376 6.50 -13.59 35.98
CA GLY A 376 5.55 -14.58 35.46
C GLY A 376 4.22 -14.00 35.00
N GLY A 377 3.66 -13.04 35.74
CA GLY A 377 2.34 -12.47 35.50
C GLY A 377 2.34 -11.30 34.52
N LEU A 378 3.12 -10.24 34.79
CA LEU A 378 3.15 -9.07 33.91
C LEU A 378 4.02 -9.29 32.66
N GLY A 379 5.18 -9.95 32.83
CA GLY A 379 6.10 -10.29 31.75
C GLY A 379 5.57 -11.43 30.88
N LEU A 380 5.61 -12.66 31.37
CA LEU A 380 5.34 -13.87 30.56
C LEU A 380 3.85 -14.08 30.23
N TRP A 381 2.92 -13.72 31.12
CA TRP A 381 1.48 -13.97 30.93
C TRP A 381 0.74 -12.82 30.24
N LEU A 382 0.95 -11.57 30.68
CA LEU A 382 0.27 -10.39 30.11
C LEU A 382 1.03 -9.80 28.91
N GLY A 383 2.37 -9.83 28.92
CA GLY A 383 3.20 -9.33 27.81
C GLY A 383 3.10 -7.82 27.58
N GLN A 384 2.59 -7.04 28.55
CA GLN A 384 2.36 -5.60 28.39
C GLN A 384 3.45 -4.79 29.09
N LEU A 385 4.46 -4.41 28.30
CA LEU A 385 5.60 -3.60 28.73
C LEU A 385 5.53 -2.21 28.10
N LEU A 386 6.17 -1.23 28.76
CA LEU A 386 6.41 0.08 28.18
C LEU A 386 7.78 0.04 27.51
N SER A 387 7.80 0.34 26.22
CA SER A 387 8.98 0.40 25.37
C SER A 387 9.09 1.78 24.71
N LEU A 388 10.27 2.11 24.19
CA LEU A 388 10.46 3.27 23.32
C LEU A 388 9.65 3.14 22.02
N SER A 389 9.49 1.93 21.49
CA SER A 389 8.65 1.68 20.30
C SER A 389 7.20 2.08 20.56
N LEU A 390 6.66 1.77 21.74
CA LEU A 390 5.31 2.16 22.15
C LEU A 390 5.15 3.68 22.23
N PHE A 391 6.07 4.38 22.92
CA PHE A 391 6.00 5.84 23.04
C PHE A 391 6.20 6.56 21.71
N ALA A 392 7.10 6.07 20.85
CA ALA A 392 7.32 6.62 19.53
C ALA A 392 6.12 6.40 18.61
N GLY A 393 5.49 5.22 18.67
CA GLY A 393 4.25 4.92 17.97
C GLY A 393 3.13 5.87 18.38
N TRP A 394 2.92 6.06 19.68
CA TRP A 394 1.93 7.03 20.20
C TRP A 394 2.22 8.47 19.80
N ALA A 395 3.50 8.86 19.74
CA ALA A 395 3.90 10.18 19.28
C ALA A 395 3.59 10.41 17.80
N ARG A 396 3.76 9.39 16.95
CA ARG A 396 3.57 9.49 15.50
C ARG A 396 2.09 9.43 15.09
N HIS A 397 1.30 8.56 15.73
CA HIS A 397 -0.04 8.22 15.28
C HIS A 397 -1.16 8.60 16.27
N GLY A 398 -0.79 9.05 17.47
CA GLY A 398 -1.74 9.39 18.53
C GLY A 398 -1.93 8.29 19.57
N ILE A 399 -2.82 8.54 20.53
CA ILE A 399 -2.96 7.74 21.75
C ILE A 399 -4.24 6.87 21.69
N PRO A 400 -4.17 5.55 21.91
CA PRO A 400 -5.32 4.64 21.82
C PRO A 400 -6.22 4.64 23.08
N TRP A 401 -6.91 5.75 23.34
CA TRP A 401 -7.72 5.96 24.56
C TRP A 401 -8.82 4.91 24.80
N SER A 402 -9.46 4.42 23.75
CA SER A 402 -10.60 3.49 23.83
C SER A 402 -10.19 2.02 23.94
N GLN A 403 -8.98 1.66 23.48
CA GLN A 403 -8.57 0.28 23.30
C GLN A 403 -7.63 -0.23 24.40
N ALA A 404 -6.79 0.64 24.98
CA ALA A 404 -5.78 0.24 25.97
C ALA A 404 -5.65 1.20 27.17
N PRO A 405 -6.74 1.52 27.90
CA PRO A 405 -6.71 2.52 28.97
C PRO A 405 -5.73 2.19 30.10
N ALA A 406 -5.58 0.91 30.46
CA ALA A 406 -4.64 0.48 31.49
C ALA A 406 -3.18 0.74 31.12
N LEU A 407 -2.81 0.53 29.84
CA LEU A 407 -1.45 0.77 29.34
C LEU A 407 -1.12 2.27 29.30
N LEU A 408 -2.10 3.12 28.96
CA LEU A 408 -1.96 4.57 29.01
C LEU A 408 -1.75 5.08 30.43
N ILE A 409 -2.52 4.55 31.38
CA ILE A 409 -2.35 4.87 32.80
C ILE A 409 -0.98 4.41 33.28
N LEU A 410 -0.51 3.25 32.82
CA LEU A 410 0.84 2.76 33.10
C LEU A 410 1.91 3.74 32.62
N GLY A 411 1.80 4.21 31.37
CA GLY A 411 2.69 5.22 30.77
C GLY A 411 2.66 6.54 31.53
N GLY A 412 1.45 6.99 31.90
CA GLY A 412 1.24 8.16 32.76
C GLY A 412 1.91 8.03 34.12
N ILE A 413 1.77 6.88 34.79
CA ILE A 413 2.44 6.59 36.07
C ILE A 413 3.96 6.60 35.88
N ALA A 414 4.47 5.99 34.81
CA ALA A 414 5.90 5.91 34.52
C ALA A 414 6.54 7.30 34.29
N LEU A 415 5.79 8.28 33.77
CA LEU A 415 6.28 9.65 33.54
C LEU A 415 5.97 10.60 34.71
N LEU A 416 4.74 10.59 35.23
CA LEU A 416 4.26 11.56 36.22
C LEU A 416 4.71 11.25 37.65
N VAL A 417 4.82 9.97 38.04
CA VAL A 417 5.25 9.63 39.40
C VAL A 417 6.71 10.02 39.65
N PRO A 418 7.68 9.76 38.75
CA PRO A 418 9.05 10.28 38.91
C PRO A 418 9.13 11.80 38.87
N TRP A 419 8.27 12.44 38.08
CA TRP A 419 8.18 13.90 37.98
C TRP A 419 7.70 14.55 39.29
N GLY A 420 6.61 14.05 39.87
CA GLY A 420 5.99 14.60 41.08
C GLY A 420 6.59 14.12 42.40
N SER A 421 6.84 12.82 42.53
CA SER A 421 7.22 12.18 43.80
C SER A 421 8.70 11.83 43.94
N ARG A 422 9.50 11.99 42.87
CA ARG A 422 10.91 11.56 42.74
C ARG A 422 11.12 10.04 42.74
N ARG A 423 10.08 9.24 42.98
CA ARG A 423 10.15 7.77 43.03
C ARG A 423 10.05 7.18 41.63
N GLN A 424 10.85 6.16 41.34
CA GLN A 424 10.80 5.44 40.06
C GLN A 424 9.85 4.24 40.18
N ALA A 425 8.56 4.48 39.92
CA ALA A 425 7.54 3.43 39.98
C ALA A 425 7.81 2.34 38.94
N TYR A 426 8.06 2.73 37.68
CA TYR A 426 8.16 1.76 36.59
C TYR A 426 9.40 0.85 36.69
N CYS A 427 10.60 1.44 36.66
CA CYS A 427 11.86 0.66 36.63
C CYS A 427 12.06 -0.24 37.85
N HIS A 428 11.53 0.13 39.03
CA HIS A 428 11.75 -0.64 40.26
C HIS A 428 10.58 -1.56 40.63
N GLN A 429 9.33 -1.19 40.32
CA GLN A 429 8.15 -1.88 40.85
C GLN A 429 7.22 -2.45 39.78
N ILE A 430 7.55 -2.27 38.49
CA ILE A 430 6.72 -2.71 37.37
C ILE A 430 7.53 -3.49 36.34
N CYS A 431 8.74 -3.05 35.99
CA CYS A 431 9.54 -3.65 34.91
C CYS A 431 9.91 -5.13 35.22
N PRO A 432 9.36 -6.12 34.49
CA PRO A 432 9.68 -7.54 34.62
C PRO A 432 11.16 -7.85 34.35
N HIS A 433 11.77 -7.19 33.35
CA HIS A 433 13.19 -7.37 33.07
C HIS A 433 14.08 -6.92 34.23
N GLY A 434 13.79 -5.76 34.82
CA GLY A 434 14.49 -5.28 36.01
C GLY A 434 14.31 -6.20 37.22
N ALA A 435 13.09 -6.73 37.42
CA ALA A 435 12.79 -7.70 38.46
C ALA A 435 13.59 -9.01 38.27
N ALA A 436 13.68 -9.51 37.04
CA ALA A 436 14.48 -10.70 36.72
C ALA A 436 15.98 -10.49 36.96
N GLN A 437 16.53 -9.34 36.55
CA GLN A 437 17.93 -8.98 36.82
C GLN A 437 18.22 -8.91 38.32
N GLU A 438 17.27 -8.43 39.11
CA GLU A 438 17.41 -8.31 40.57
C GLU A 438 17.33 -9.66 41.29
N LEU A 439 16.46 -10.58 40.83
CA LEU A 439 16.42 -11.96 41.31
C LEU A 439 17.74 -12.69 41.04
N LEU A 440 18.33 -12.51 39.84
CA LEU A 440 19.63 -13.09 39.48
C LEU A 440 20.81 -12.47 40.26
N GLY A 441 20.73 -11.17 40.58
CA GLY A 441 21.71 -10.45 41.40
C GLY A 441 21.74 -10.88 42.88
N GLY A 442 20.91 -11.85 43.30
CA GLY A 442 21.00 -12.48 44.62
C GLY A 442 22.28 -13.33 44.81
N LEU A 443 22.98 -13.67 43.73
CA LEU A 443 24.21 -14.48 43.72
C LEU A 443 25.46 -13.68 44.11
N LYS A 444 25.48 -13.16 45.35
CA LYS A 444 26.51 -12.23 45.86
C LYS A 444 27.96 -12.69 45.69
N ARG A 445 28.21 -13.99 45.57
CA ARG A 445 29.55 -14.59 45.43
C ARG A 445 30.19 -14.33 44.06
N LEU A 446 29.41 -13.99 43.04
CA LEU A 446 29.89 -13.79 41.66
C LEU A 446 30.06 -12.32 41.30
N HIS A 447 29.87 -11.40 42.26
CA HIS A 447 29.87 -9.97 41.99
C HIS A 447 31.27 -9.41 41.69
N LEU A 448 31.39 -8.72 40.56
CA LEU A 448 32.56 -7.94 40.20
C LEU A 448 32.31 -6.46 40.49
N ALA A 449 33.24 -5.81 41.19
CA ALA A 449 33.21 -4.37 41.39
C ALA A 449 33.62 -3.65 40.09
N VAL A 450 32.74 -2.81 39.54
CA VAL A 450 33.05 -1.99 38.37
C VAL A 450 33.90 -0.78 38.83
N PRO A 451 35.11 -0.57 38.27
CA PRO A 451 35.93 0.59 38.64
C PRO A 451 35.21 1.92 38.41
N ALA A 452 35.46 2.92 39.26
CA ALA A 452 34.76 4.21 39.22
C ALA A 452 34.83 4.92 37.86
N ARG A 453 35.97 4.82 37.15
CA ARG A 453 36.15 5.34 35.79
C ARG A 453 35.20 4.69 34.79
N TRP A 454 35.11 3.36 34.81
CA TRP A 454 34.22 2.58 33.95
C TRP A 454 32.76 2.84 34.29
N HIS A 455 32.40 2.93 35.57
CA HIS A 455 31.06 3.29 36.01
C HIS A 455 30.64 4.67 35.48
N ALA A 456 31.52 5.68 35.60
CA ALA A 456 31.26 7.04 35.13
C ALA A 456 31.08 7.14 33.61
N TRP A 457 31.74 6.28 32.83
CA TRP A 457 31.57 6.21 31.38
C TRP A 457 30.33 5.40 30.98
N LEU A 458 30.20 4.16 31.47
CA LEU A 458 29.08 3.26 31.16
C LEU A 458 27.73 3.85 31.56
N SER A 459 27.66 4.64 32.65
CA SER A 459 26.42 5.29 33.08
C SER A 459 25.90 6.38 32.13
N LYS A 460 26.69 6.79 31.12
CA LYS A 460 26.27 7.72 30.05
C LYS A 460 25.64 7.00 28.86
N LEU A 461 25.97 5.72 28.64
CA LEU A 461 25.50 4.94 27.49
C LEU A 461 23.98 4.93 27.33
N PRO A 462 23.16 4.79 28.40
CA PRO A 462 21.71 4.82 28.25
C PRO A 462 21.17 6.13 27.65
N ALA A 463 21.76 7.28 28.03
CA ALA A 463 21.36 8.58 27.52
C ALA A 463 21.83 8.81 26.07
N ILE A 464 22.98 8.24 25.70
CA ILE A 464 23.49 8.24 24.32
C ILE A 464 22.61 7.35 23.45
N ALA A 465 22.25 6.15 23.92
CA ALA A 465 21.36 5.23 23.22
C ALA A 465 19.97 5.84 23.01
N LEU A 466 19.41 6.53 24.02
CA LEU A 466 18.14 7.26 23.87
C LEU A 466 18.24 8.38 22.83
N ALA A 467 19.29 9.19 22.86
CA ALA A 467 19.50 10.27 21.89
C ALA A 467 19.69 9.73 20.46
N GLY A 468 20.50 8.67 20.31
CA GLY A 468 20.72 7.99 19.05
C GLY A 468 19.43 7.37 18.50
N ALA A 469 18.65 6.69 19.35
CA ALA A 469 17.35 6.12 18.98
C ALA A 469 16.36 7.21 18.50
N PHE A 470 16.30 8.35 19.21
CA PHE A 470 15.43 9.47 18.82
C PHE A 470 15.86 10.09 17.47
N LEU A 471 17.15 10.39 17.29
CA LEU A 471 17.64 10.96 16.03
C LEU A 471 17.49 9.98 14.86
N ALA A 472 17.80 8.70 15.09
CA ALA A 472 17.58 7.64 14.10
C ALA A 472 16.10 7.52 13.73
N ALA A 473 15.18 7.64 14.69
CA ALA A 473 13.74 7.61 14.45
C ALA A 473 13.22 8.81 13.64
N LEU A 474 13.91 9.96 13.68
CA LEU A 474 13.62 11.12 12.84
C LEU A 474 14.16 10.95 11.42
N VAL A 475 15.36 10.37 11.28
CA VAL A 475 16.02 10.14 9.98
C VAL A 475 15.37 8.96 9.23
N TRP A 476 15.06 7.89 9.93
CA TRP A 476 14.45 6.67 9.40
C TRP A 476 13.09 6.40 10.07
N PRO A 477 12.01 7.04 9.59
CA PRO A 477 10.68 6.87 10.18
C PRO A 477 10.22 5.42 10.23
N ARG A 478 10.60 4.58 9.25
CA ARG A 478 10.20 3.17 9.19
C ARG A 478 11.08 2.22 10.03
N TRP A 479 12.11 2.72 10.70
CA TRP A 479 12.97 1.89 11.54
C TRP A 479 12.31 1.61 12.89
N ASN A 480 12.26 0.32 13.28
CA ASN A 480 11.73 -0.08 14.58
C ASN A 480 12.74 0.21 15.70
N ILE A 481 12.37 1.13 16.59
CA ILE A 481 13.17 1.54 17.74
C ILE A 481 13.27 0.41 18.80
N GLY A 482 12.34 -0.55 18.79
CA GLY A 482 12.31 -1.70 19.71
C GLY A 482 13.58 -2.55 19.67
N HIS A 483 14.32 -2.56 18.55
CA HIS A 483 15.58 -3.30 18.41
C HIS A 483 16.71 -2.80 19.35
N VAL A 484 16.55 -1.63 19.97
CA VAL A 484 17.56 -1.06 20.88
C VAL A 484 17.32 -1.49 22.35
N GLU A 485 16.31 -2.33 22.63
CA GLU A 485 16.01 -2.79 23.98
C GLU A 485 15.42 -4.22 24.06
N PRO A 486 15.46 -4.89 25.22
CA PRO A 486 15.14 -6.31 25.36
C PRO A 486 13.66 -6.59 25.67
N PHE A 487 12.79 -5.58 25.68
CA PHE A 487 11.43 -5.75 26.21
C PHE A 487 10.57 -6.67 25.34
N ASP A 488 10.79 -6.66 24.02
CA ASP A 488 10.07 -7.52 23.09
C ASP A 488 10.41 -9.01 23.30
N ALA A 489 11.56 -9.33 23.93
CA ALA A 489 11.96 -10.71 24.25
C ALA A 489 11.13 -11.38 25.36
N TRP A 490 10.32 -10.62 26.10
CA TRP A 490 9.46 -11.15 27.18
C TRP A 490 8.16 -11.76 26.67
N ILE A 491 7.84 -11.57 25.39
CA ILE A 491 6.69 -12.17 24.75
C ILE A 491 7.13 -13.54 24.20
N LEU A 492 6.80 -14.62 24.92
CA LEU A 492 7.20 -15.98 24.56
C LEU A 492 6.60 -16.42 23.22
N GLY A 493 7.44 -16.91 22.32
CA GLY A 493 7.04 -17.43 20.99
C GLY A 493 7.46 -16.56 19.81
N ILE A 494 8.10 -15.41 20.03
CA ILE A 494 8.48 -14.46 18.98
C ILE A 494 10.00 -14.44 18.82
N GLY A 495 10.50 -14.91 17.68
CA GLY A 495 11.93 -15.09 17.39
C GLY A 495 12.56 -13.88 16.71
N VAL A 496 12.87 -12.81 17.44
CA VAL A 496 13.76 -11.74 16.95
C VAL A 496 15.11 -11.83 17.66
N ALA A 497 16.16 -12.11 16.91
CA ALA A 497 17.49 -12.40 17.46
C ALA A 497 18.07 -11.24 18.29
N ILE A 498 17.79 -9.98 17.93
CA ILE A 498 18.41 -8.81 18.55
C ILE A 498 17.86 -8.52 19.97
N PRO A 499 16.55 -8.30 20.21
CA PRO A 499 16.01 -8.10 21.56
C PRO A 499 16.27 -9.30 22.47
N LEU A 500 16.18 -10.53 21.94
CA LEU A 500 16.47 -11.74 22.69
C LEU A 500 17.95 -11.80 23.12
N THR A 501 18.88 -11.46 22.22
CA THR A 501 20.30 -11.38 22.56
C THR A 501 20.56 -10.32 23.62
N LEU A 502 19.97 -9.13 23.49
CA LEU A 502 20.07 -8.08 24.51
C LEU A 502 19.50 -8.53 25.86
N ALA A 503 18.38 -9.26 25.86
CA ALA A 503 17.76 -9.78 27.07
C ALA A 503 18.66 -10.81 27.75
N VAL A 504 19.17 -11.79 27.00
CA VAL A 504 20.04 -12.85 27.49
C VAL A 504 21.36 -12.28 27.99
N VAL A 505 22.03 -11.45 27.18
CA VAL A 505 23.29 -10.79 27.57
C VAL A 505 23.08 -9.91 28.80
N GLY A 506 21.98 -9.17 28.87
CA GLY A 506 21.63 -8.34 30.02
C GLY A 506 21.42 -9.14 31.31
N LEU A 507 20.74 -10.29 31.22
CA LEU A 507 20.51 -11.20 32.35
C LEU A 507 21.81 -11.89 32.79
N LEU A 508 22.62 -12.39 31.85
CA LEU A 508 23.92 -13.00 32.12
C LEU A 508 24.88 -12.00 32.79
N ALA A 509 24.96 -10.77 32.26
CA ALA A 509 25.76 -9.71 32.86
C ALA A 509 25.27 -9.35 34.28
N SER A 510 23.99 -9.56 34.59
CA SER A 510 23.41 -9.26 35.91
C SER A 510 23.81 -10.22 37.01
N VAL A 511 24.29 -11.42 36.65
CA VAL A 511 24.88 -12.38 37.59
C VAL A 511 26.18 -11.82 38.18
N VAL A 512 26.96 -11.09 37.37
CA VAL A 512 28.27 -10.56 37.76
C VAL A 512 28.19 -9.11 38.21
N VAL A 513 27.35 -8.29 37.56
CA VAL A 513 27.15 -6.88 37.89
C VAL A 513 25.67 -6.65 38.16
N PRO A 514 25.23 -6.48 39.42
CA PRO A 514 23.81 -6.36 39.75
C PRO A 514 23.11 -5.30 38.93
N GLN A 515 22.02 -5.69 38.26
CA GLN A 515 21.23 -4.83 37.36
C GLN A 515 22.04 -4.19 36.22
N ALA A 516 22.98 -4.94 35.63
CA ALA A 516 23.88 -4.46 34.56
C ALA A 516 23.15 -3.70 33.45
N TYR A 517 22.15 -4.34 32.81
CA TYR A 517 21.38 -3.73 31.74
C TYR A 517 20.57 -2.49 32.19
N CYS A 518 19.81 -2.55 33.29
CA CYS A 518 19.12 -1.37 33.83
C CYS A 518 20.05 -0.19 34.15
N LYS A 519 21.31 -0.44 34.55
CA LYS A 519 22.29 0.61 34.89
C LYS A 519 22.99 1.21 33.67
N TYR A 520 23.32 0.40 32.67
CA TYR A 520 24.24 0.79 31.60
C TYR A 520 23.69 0.62 30.19
N GLY A 521 22.58 -0.11 30.00
CA GLY A 521 22.04 -0.41 28.67
C GLY A 521 20.66 0.17 28.37
N CYS A 522 19.82 0.44 29.38
CA CYS A 522 18.38 0.66 29.16
C CYS A 522 18.01 2.10 28.71
N PRO A 523 17.64 2.33 27.44
CA PRO A 523 17.31 3.67 26.94
C PRO A 523 15.93 4.16 27.42
N THR A 524 14.93 3.27 27.53
CA THR A 524 13.65 3.56 28.22
C THR A 524 13.87 3.99 29.68
N GLY A 525 14.80 3.36 30.38
CA GLY A 525 15.18 3.75 31.75
C GLY A 525 15.82 5.15 31.80
N ALA A 526 16.60 5.51 30.78
CA ALA A 526 17.16 6.85 30.63
C ALA A 526 16.07 7.92 30.42
N LEU A 527 15.03 7.60 29.65
CA LEU A 527 13.86 8.47 29.43
C LEU A 527 13.16 8.77 30.76
N PHE A 528 12.86 7.74 31.56
CA PHE A 528 12.22 7.95 32.88
C PHE A 528 13.15 8.65 33.88
N LYS A 529 14.46 8.40 33.81
CA LYS A 529 15.46 9.10 34.62
C LYS A 529 15.59 10.58 34.24
N PHE A 530 15.39 10.93 32.98
CA PHE A 530 15.38 12.33 32.52
C PHE A 530 14.25 13.11 33.20
N VAL A 531 13.02 12.57 33.20
CA VAL A 531 11.85 13.20 33.82
C VAL A 531 11.91 13.26 35.35
N ARG A 532 12.68 12.35 35.98
CA ARG A 532 12.77 12.25 37.45
C ARG A 532 13.29 13.54 38.09
N SER A 533 12.53 14.02 39.07
CA SER A 533 12.93 15.13 39.96
C SER A 533 14.11 14.72 40.86
N ALA A 534 15.18 15.51 40.89
CA ALA A 534 16.37 15.20 41.69
C ALA A 534 16.24 15.67 43.15
N ASN A 535 15.89 16.95 43.38
CA ASN A 535 15.79 17.60 44.70
C ASN A 535 14.63 18.63 44.75
N GLN A 536 14.32 19.20 45.93
CA GLN A 536 13.30 20.27 46.07
C GLN A 536 13.71 21.58 45.38
N ALA A 537 15.01 21.89 45.35
CA ALA A 537 15.60 22.95 44.55
C ALA A 537 16.14 22.34 43.25
N GLU A 538 15.26 22.10 42.27
CA GLU A 538 15.71 21.68 40.95
C GLU A 538 16.38 22.85 40.23
N THR A 539 17.58 22.61 39.72
CA THR A 539 18.32 23.54 38.87
C THR A 539 18.59 22.92 37.52
N TRP A 540 18.84 23.78 36.52
CA TRP A 540 19.19 23.35 35.18
C TRP A 540 20.51 22.57 35.20
N GLY A 541 20.48 21.33 34.73
CA GLY A 541 21.63 20.44 34.76
C GLY A 541 22.22 20.10 33.39
N ARG A 542 23.30 19.32 33.41
CA ARG A 542 23.93 18.77 32.19
C ARG A 542 22.96 17.92 31.36
N ARG A 543 22.04 17.19 32.01
CA ARG A 543 21.00 16.39 31.33
C ARG A 543 19.99 17.24 30.56
N ASP A 544 19.64 18.40 31.10
CA ASP A 544 18.67 19.33 30.50
C ASP A 544 19.30 20.02 29.28
N THR A 545 20.58 20.39 29.40
CA THR A 545 21.39 20.93 28.29
C THR A 545 21.56 19.89 27.17
N TRP A 546 21.88 18.63 27.52
CA TRP A 546 21.99 17.54 26.54
C TRP A 546 20.68 17.32 25.78
N ALA A 547 19.54 17.28 26.49
CA ALA A 547 18.23 17.16 25.85
C ALA A 547 17.93 18.33 24.91
N ALA A 548 18.26 19.57 25.31
CA ALA A 548 18.09 20.74 24.45
C ALA A 548 18.94 20.64 23.16
N VAL A 549 20.19 20.19 23.26
CA VAL A 549 21.07 19.98 22.09
C VAL A 549 20.51 18.89 21.17
N VAL A 550 20.07 17.76 21.72
CA VAL A 550 19.49 16.66 20.93
C VAL A 550 18.19 17.11 20.23
N LEU A 551 17.34 17.89 20.91
CA LEU A 551 16.11 18.43 20.32
C LEU A 551 16.40 19.48 19.23
N ALA A 552 17.42 20.32 19.43
CA ALA A 552 17.86 21.27 18.41
C ALA A 552 18.38 20.56 17.16
N LEU A 553 19.23 19.52 17.33
CA LEU A 553 19.66 18.65 16.24
C LEU A 553 18.47 17.96 15.55
N GLY A 554 17.53 17.43 16.34
CA GLY A 554 16.32 16.81 15.82
C GLY A 554 15.43 17.78 15.03
N SER A 555 15.35 19.04 15.45
CA SER A 555 14.64 20.10 14.73
C SER A 555 15.34 20.44 13.42
N VAL A 556 16.66 20.51 13.40
CA VAL A 556 17.41 20.66 12.13
C VAL A 556 17.08 19.50 11.19
N VAL A 557 17.10 18.26 11.66
CA VAL A 557 16.76 17.06 10.86
C VAL A 557 15.29 17.06 10.37
N ALA A 558 14.36 17.57 11.17
CA ALA A 558 12.93 17.58 10.85
C ALA A 558 12.50 18.75 9.95
N PHE A 559 13.32 19.81 9.84
CA PHE A 559 13.01 21.03 9.09
C PHE A 559 13.97 21.31 7.92
N PHE A 560 15.09 20.61 7.81
CA PHE A 560 15.93 20.70 6.61
C PHE A 560 15.16 20.18 5.38
N PRO A 561 15.21 20.88 4.23
CA PRO A 561 14.73 20.32 2.99
C PRO A 561 15.53 19.05 2.72
N ARG A 562 14.85 17.91 2.84
CA ARG A 562 15.36 16.66 2.31
C ARG A 562 15.34 16.85 0.80
N ALA A 563 16.46 17.30 0.23
CA ALA A 563 16.86 16.70 -1.04
C ALA A 563 16.75 15.22 -0.76
N ASP A 564 15.88 14.51 -1.48
CA ASP A 564 15.63 13.10 -1.25
C ASP A 564 16.99 12.41 -1.18
N PHE A 565 17.49 12.23 0.05
CA PHE A 565 18.36 11.14 0.39
C PHE A 565 17.41 9.98 0.20
N ALA A 566 17.28 9.58 -1.06
CA ALA A 566 16.97 8.25 -1.48
C ALA A 566 17.92 7.40 -0.65
N ALA A 567 17.45 7.04 0.55
CA ALA A 567 17.68 5.74 1.12
C ALA A 567 17.56 4.84 -0.09
N GLU A 568 18.67 4.23 -0.52
CA GLU A 568 18.72 3.33 -1.66
C GLU A 568 17.37 2.65 -1.77
N GLU A 569 16.54 3.16 -2.69
CA GLU A 569 15.21 2.62 -2.85
C GLU A 569 15.52 1.24 -3.36
N THR A 570 15.31 0.23 -2.52
CA THR A 570 15.45 -1.14 -2.97
C THR A 570 14.59 -1.23 -4.23
N PRO A 571 15.04 -1.91 -5.29
CA PRO A 571 14.27 -2.07 -6.54
C PRO A 571 12.86 -2.65 -6.35
N GLU A 572 12.49 -3.02 -5.13
CA GLU A 572 11.15 -3.41 -4.68
C GLU A 572 10.27 -2.25 -4.19
N ALA A 573 10.83 -1.14 -3.66
CA ALA A 573 10.06 0.02 -3.19
C ALA A 573 9.55 0.88 -4.36
N SER A 574 10.42 1.10 -5.35
CA SER A 574 10.09 1.77 -6.61
C SER A 574 9.05 0.97 -7.42
N ALA A 575 9.07 -0.37 -7.37
CA ALA A 575 8.04 -1.22 -7.99
C ALA A 575 6.63 -1.14 -7.33
N ARG A 576 6.47 -0.41 -6.22
CA ARG A 576 5.27 -0.35 -5.37
C ARG A 576 4.59 1.03 -5.35
N GLN A 577 4.86 1.91 -6.29
CA GLN A 577 4.06 3.13 -6.47
C GLN A 577 3.01 2.88 -7.57
N ALA A 578 1.89 3.60 -7.55
CA ALA A 578 0.85 3.46 -8.57
C ALA A 578 1.44 3.71 -9.97
N VAL A 579 1.21 2.79 -10.90
CA VAL A 579 1.64 2.95 -12.29
C VAL A 579 0.41 3.20 -13.15
N THR A 580 0.29 4.40 -13.68
CA THR A 580 -0.63 4.70 -14.77
C THR A 580 -0.07 4.08 -16.04
N GLU A 581 -0.79 3.11 -16.61
CA GLU A 581 -0.42 2.44 -17.85
C GLU A 581 -1.29 2.96 -18.99
N LEU A 582 -0.64 3.43 -20.04
CA LEU A 582 -1.24 3.97 -21.24
C LEU A 582 -0.81 3.10 -22.41
N HIS A 583 -1.76 2.78 -23.28
CA HIS A 583 -1.51 1.95 -24.44
C HIS A 583 -2.01 2.64 -25.72
N GLY A 584 -1.35 2.31 -26.82
CA GLY A 584 -1.83 2.62 -28.16
C GLY A 584 -1.13 1.79 -29.22
N ALA A 585 -1.34 2.16 -30.48
CA ALA A 585 -0.73 1.51 -31.62
C ALA A 585 -0.07 2.56 -32.52
N ALA A 586 1.12 2.22 -33.01
CA ALA A 586 1.89 3.01 -33.97
C ALA A 586 2.96 2.11 -34.61
N PHE A 587 3.51 2.49 -35.75
CA PHE A 587 4.56 1.75 -36.47
C PHE A 587 4.20 0.30 -36.83
N GLY A 588 2.90 -0.01 -36.97
CA GLY A 588 2.43 -1.39 -37.19
C GLY A 588 2.59 -2.30 -35.96
N THR A 589 2.83 -1.73 -34.79
CA THR A 589 2.99 -2.41 -33.50
C THR A 589 2.20 -1.67 -32.40
N THR A 590 2.38 -2.07 -31.14
CA THR A 590 1.83 -1.39 -29.97
C THR A 590 2.89 -0.56 -29.26
N TRP A 591 2.44 0.44 -28.52
CA TRP A 591 3.27 1.11 -27.53
C TRP A 591 2.59 1.07 -26.16
N THR A 592 3.41 1.04 -25.11
CA THR A 592 2.98 1.09 -23.71
C THR A 592 3.81 2.12 -22.97
N VAL A 593 3.15 3.04 -22.27
CA VAL A 593 3.80 4.00 -21.36
C VAL A 593 3.29 3.77 -19.95
N LYS A 594 4.21 3.51 -19.03
CA LYS A 594 3.96 3.32 -17.60
C LYS A 594 4.53 4.51 -16.86
N VAL A 595 3.70 5.32 -16.24
CA VAL A 595 4.12 6.47 -15.43
C VAL A 595 3.83 6.15 -13.96
N ARG A 596 4.83 6.34 -13.11
CA ARG A 596 4.74 6.02 -11.69
C ARG A 596 4.47 7.30 -10.89
N GLY A 597 3.40 7.32 -10.10
CA GLY A 597 2.90 8.51 -9.39
C GLY A 597 1.41 8.81 -9.68
N SER A 598 0.76 9.61 -8.81
CA SER A 598 -0.70 9.75 -8.72
C SER A 598 -1.32 11.03 -9.33
N ASP A 599 -0.53 11.95 -9.88
CA ASP A 599 -0.99 13.30 -10.27
C ASP A 599 -1.17 13.54 -11.78
N VAL A 600 -1.38 12.49 -12.58
CA VAL A 600 -1.49 12.65 -14.04
C VAL A 600 -2.91 12.44 -14.54
N ASP A 601 -3.44 13.42 -15.27
CA ASP A 601 -4.62 13.21 -16.12
C ASP A 601 -4.26 12.25 -17.26
N ALA A 602 -4.55 10.97 -17.03
CA ALA A 602 -4.23 9.89 -17.96
C ALA A 602 -4.82 10.09 -19.37
N GLN A 603 -5.95 10.80 -19.50
CA GLN A 603 -6.58 11.02 -20.81
C GLN A 603 -5.84 12.10 -21.59
N ILE A 604 -5.50 13.21 -20.94
CA ILE A 604 -4.70 14.29 -21.55
C ILE A 604 -3.32 13.76 -21.91
N LEU A 605 -2.65 13.08 -20.97
CA LEU A 605 -1.32 12.52 -21.22
C LEU A 605 -1.34 11.50 -22.35
N LYS A 606 -2.31 10.57 -22.37
CA LYS A 606 -2.45 9.60 -23.47
C LYS A 606 -2.58 10.30 -24.80
N ARG A 607 -3.43 11.32 -24.91
CA ARG A 607 -3.64 12.06 -26.15
C ARG A 607 -2.35 12.75 -26.63
N GLU A 608 -1.58 13.33 -25.72
CA GLU A 608 -0.32 14.00 -26.06
C GLU A 608 0.77 13.00 -26.51
N LEU A 609 0.91 11.88 -25.78
CA LEU A 609 1.85 10.82 -26.16
C LEU A 609 1.46 10.19 -27.50
N GLU A 610 0.18 9.88 -27.69
CA GLU A 610 -0.34 9.32 -28.92
C GLU A 610 -0.15 10.28 -30.10
N ALA A 611 -0.39 11.58 -29.89
CA ALA A 611 -0.15 12.60 -30.90
C ALA A 611 1.32 12.67 -31.30
N GLU A 612 2.26 12.65 -30.34
CA GLU A 612 3.69 12.75 -30.67
C GLU A 612 4.25 11.47 -31.30
N ILE A 613 3.88 10.29 -30.79
CA ILE A 613 4.29 9.01 -31.37
C ILE A 613 3.76 8.91 -32.81
N ASN A 614 2.49 9.24 -33.04
CA ASN A 614 1.93 9.28 -34.39
C ASN A 614 2.59 10.37 -35.24
N ARG A 615 2.89 11.56 -34.69
CA ARG A 615 3.60 12.60 -35.44
C ARG A 615 4.93 12.08 -35.98
N VAL A 616 5.73 11.39 -35.15
CA VAL A 616 7.01 10.80 -35.59
C VAL A 616 6.79 9.79 -36.70
N GLU A 617 5.84 8.86 -36.56
CA GLU A 617 5.52 7.88 -37.60
C GLU A 617 5.08 8.55 -38.91
N PHE A 618 4.07 9.42 -38.86
CA PHE A 618 3.50 10.07 -40.03
C PHE A 618 4.44 11.06 -40.71
N SER A 619 5.39 11.64 -39.97
CA SER A 619 6.36 12.59 -40.54
C SER A 619 7.60 11.93 -41.13
N LEU A 620 8.02 10.75 -40.65
CA LEU A 620 9.31 10.15 -41.03
C LEU A 620 9.22 8.71 -41.58
N SER A 621 8.12 7.99 -41.39
CA SER A 621 8.03 6.60 -41.85
C SER A 621 7.80 6.50 -43.36
N HIS A 622 8.57 5.65 -44.04
CA HIS A 622 8.38 5.35 -45.46
C HIS A 622 7.08 4.56 -45.75
N TRP A 623 6.37 4.11 -44.72
CA TRP A 623 5.04 3.49 -44.81
C TRP A 623 3.90 4.51 -44.90
N ARG A 624 4.19 5.79 -44.67
CA ARG A 624 3.20 6.87 -44.65
C ARG A 624 3.36 7.71 -45.90
N GLU A 625 2.28 7.83 -46.67
CA GLU A 625 2.31 8.43 -48.02
C GLU A 625 2.71 9.90 -48.05
N SER A 626 2.55 10.61 -46.93
CA SER A 626 2.80 12.05 -46.77
C SER A 626 3.97 12.35 -45.81
N SER A 627 4.88 11.41 -45.61
CA SER A 627 6.06 11.62 -44.77
C SER A 627 7.19 12.27 -45.57
N ALA A 628 8.06 13.02 -44.88
CA ALA A 628 9.23 13.64 -45.51
C ALA A 628 10.16 12.60 -46.15
N THR A 629 10.23 11.40 -45.58
CA THR A 629 10.98 10.27 -46.12
C THR A 629 10.35 9.77 -47.42
N THR A 630 9.03 9.64 -47.49
CA THR A 630 8.32 9.25 -48.72
C THR A 630 8.45 10.32 -49.80
N ASP A 631 8.39 11.61 -49.43
CA ASP A 631 8.59 12.73 -50.35
C ASP A 631 10.00 12.68 -50.97
N PHE A 632 11.03 12.46 -50.15
CA PHE A 632 12.39 12.25 -50.65
C PHE A 632 12.53 10.98 -51.51
N ASN A 633 11.88 9.89 -51.12
CA ASN A 633 11.90 8.64 -51.87
C ASN A 633 11.30 8.81 -53.27
N ARG A 634 10.15 9.49 -53.37
CA ARG A 634 9.44 9.75 -54.64
C ARG A 634 10.14 10.75 -55.56
N LEU A 635 11.15 11.46 -55.07
CA LEU A 635 11.88 12.43 -55.88
C LEU A 635 12.60 11.73 -57.05
N GLU A 636 12.20 12.02 -58.29
CA GLU A 636 12.84 11.54 -59.53
C GLU A 636 14.06 12.42 -59.93
N SER A 637 14.71 13.05 -58.95
CA SER A 637 15.83 13.97 -59.15
C SER A 637 16.97 13.67 -58.19
N THR A 638 18.19 13.97 -58.64
CA THR A 638 19.42 13.89 -57.83
C THR A 638 19.82 15.23 -57.21
N GLN A 639 19.02 16.28 -57.43
CA GLN A 639 19.26 17.60 -56.84
C GLN A 639 19.03 17.58 -55.31
N ALA A 640 19.59 18.59 -54.63
CA ALA A 640 19.39 18.77 -53.20
C ALA A 640 17.91 19.04 -52.88
N PHE A 641 17.38 18.26 -51.95
CA PHE A 641 16.01 18.34 -51.46
C PHE A 641 16.02 18.91 -50.03
N GLY A 642 15.21 19.93 -49.77
CA GLY A 642 15.09 20.52 -48.44
C GLY A 642 14.44 19.55 -47.46
N ILE A 643 15.02 19.39 -46.28
CA ILE A 643 14.55 18.48 -45.23
C ILE A 643 14.39 19.20 -43.90
N THR A 644 13.69 18.56 -42.96
CA THR A 644 13.59 19.06 -41.59
C THR A 644 14.86 18.75 -40.80
N GLN A 645 15.13 19.51 -39.73
CA GLN A 645 16.21 19.22 -38.79
C GLN A 645 16.11 17.79 -38.23
N GLU A 646 14.89 17.35 -37.91
CA GLU A 646 14.66 16.01 -37.35
C GLU A 646 15.04 14.90 -38.34
N LEU A 647 14.73 15.06 -39.64
CA LEU A 647 15.16 14.13 -40.68
C LEU A 647 16.69 14.19 -40.87
N ALA A 648 17.29 15.38 -40.82
CA ALA A 648 18.74 15.55 -40.95
C ALA A 648 19.51 14.83 -39.84
N ASP A 649 19.11 15.02 -38.58
CA ASP A 649 19.71 14.36 -37.41
C ASP A 649 19.53 12.84 -37.47
N THR A 650 18.35 12.39 -37.94
CA THR A 650 18.05 10.95 -38.09
C THR A 650 18.94 10.30 -39.15
N VAL A 651 19.08 10.95 -40.30
CA VAL A 651 19.93 10.47 -41.41
C VAL A 651 21.40 10.52 -41.02
N GLU A 652 21.87 11.56 -40.32
CA GLU A 652 23.26 11.65 -39.86
C GLU A 652 23.62 10.47 -38.95
N PHE A 653 22.77 10.15 -37.96
CA PHE A 653 23.01 9.01 -37.08
C PHE A 653 23.01 7.69 -37.85
N ALA A 654 22.06 7.50 -38.76
CA ALA A 654 22.02 6.32 -39.60
C ALA A 654 23.27 6.18 -40.50
N LEU A 655 23.77 7.26 -41.09
CA LEU A 655 25.01 7.25 -41.88
C LEU A 655 26.22 6.90 -41.01
N LYS A 656 26.25 7.35 -39.74
CA LYS A 656 27.28 6.92 -38.78
C LYS A 656 27.23 5.42 -38.53
N LEU A 657 26.05 4.83 -38.36
CA LEU A 657 25.89 3.37 -38.22
C LEU A 657 26.32 2.63 -39.49
N SER A 658 25.98 3.15 -40.66
CA SER A 658 26.42 2.59 -41.94
C SER A 658 27.94 2.62 -42.08
N ALA A 659 28.59 3.73 -41.69
CA ALA A 659 30.04 3.82 -41.69
C ALA A 659 30.68 2.84 -40.68
N ALA A 660 30.16 2.79 -39.44
CA ALA A 660 30.68 1.92 -38.39
C ALA A 660 30.56 0.43 -38.71
N SER A 661 29.52 0.03 -39.45
CA SER A 661 29.24 -1.34 -39.89
C SER A 661 29.90 -1.73 -41.22
N GLY A 662 30.67 -0.83 -41.84
CA GLY A 662 31.24 -1.08 -43.18
C GLY A 662 30.17 -1.30 -44.25
N GLY A 663 29.02 -0.60 -44.12
CA GLY A 663 27.87 -0.66 -45.02
C GLY A 663 27.03 -1.93 -44.91
N MET A 664 27.15 -2.70 -43.83
CA MET A 664 26.27 -3.85 -43.59
C MET A 664 24.92 -3.42 -43.02
N TYR A 665 24.89 -2.32 -42.26
CA TYR A 665 23.68 -1.55 -41.97
C TYR A 665 23.54 -0.45 -43.02
N ASP A 666 22.38 -0.33 -43.65
CA ASP A 666 22.15 0.66 -44.70
C ASP A 666 20.69 1.10 -44.72
N ILE A 667 20.44 2.38 -44.42
CA ILE A 667 19.08 2.95 -44.47
C ILE A 667 18.54 3.10 -45.89
N THR A 668 19.32 2.82 -46.93
CA THR A 668 18.85 2.86 -48.32
C THR A 668 18.30 1.51 -48.80
N ILE A 669 18.06 0.57 -47.88
CA ILE A 669 17.65 -0.80 -48.15
C ILE A 669 16.20 -0.93 -48.69
N ALA A 670 15.40 0.15 -48.66
CA ALA A 670 13.99 0.13 -49.05
C ALA A 670 13.68 -0.54 -50.41
N PRO A 671 14.48 -0.36 -51.50
CA PRO A 671 14.25 -1.05 -52.76
C PRO A 671 14.35 -2.58 -52.64
N LEU A 672 15.23 -3.07 -51.77
CA LEU A 672 15.39 -4.49 -51.49
C LEU A 672 14.28 -5.01 -50.58
N THR A 673 13.97 -4.33 -49.47
CA THR A 673 12.87 -4.76 -48.57
C THR A 673 11.53 -4.79 -49.30
N SER A 674 11.27 -3.80 -50.16
CA SER A 674 10.08 -3.77 -51.02
C SER A 674 10.04 -4.96 -51.98
N LEU A 675 11.17 -5.30 -52.61
CA LEU A 675 11.28 -6.42 -53.54
C LEU A 675 11.02 -7.78 -52.87
N TRP A 676 11.48 -7.97 -51.63
CA TRP A 676 11.24 -9.19 -50.84
C TRP A 676 9.85 -9.24 -50.19
N GLY A 677 9.05 -8.18 -50.34
CA GLY A 677 7.71 -8.08 -49.76
C GLY A 677 7.69 -7.76 -48.26
N TYR A 678 8.73 -7.09 -47.77
CA TYR A 678 8.83 -6.53 -46.42
C TYR A 678 8.53 -5.02 -46.38
N GLY A 679 8.22 -4.41 -47.53
CA GLY A 679 7.79 -3.02 -47.63
C GLY A 679 6.26 -2.85 -47.74
N PRO A 680 5.77 -1.63 -47.99
CA PRO A 680 4.34 -1.28 -48.04
C PRO A 680 3.46 -2.13 -48.95
N ALA A 681 4.02 -2.70 -50.01
CA ALA A 681 3.31 -3.56 -50.97
C ALA A 681 2.93 -4.96 -50.40
N GLY A 682 3.48 -5.36 -49.24
CA GLY A 682 3.18 -6.65 -48.61
C GLY A 682 3.82 -7.85 -49.32
N LYS A 683 3.25 -9.05 -49.12
CA LYS A 683 3.86 -10.32 -49.55
C LYS A 683 3.97 -10.44 -51.07
N LEU A 684 5.20 -10.66 -51.56
CA LEU A 684 5.54 -10.90 -52.96
C LEU A 684 6.26 -12.26 -53.15
N PRO A 685 6.29 -12.81 -54.39
CA PRO A 685 7.14 -13.94 -54.75
C PRO A 685 8.63 -13.64 -54.54
N ASP A 686 9.44 -14.69 -54.42
CA ASP A 686 10.89 -14.53 -54.27
C ASP A 686 11.49 -13.87 -55.55
N PRO A 687 12.41 -12.91 -55.40
CA PRO A 687 12.94 -12.17 -56.53
C PRO A 687 13.87 -12.99 -57.41
N THR A 688 13.79 -12.74 -58.72
CA THR A 688 14.75 -13.29 -59.69
C THR A 688 16.13 -12.62 -59.53
N PRO A 689 17.23 -13.28 -59.95
CA PRO A 689 18.57 -12.67 -59.91
C PRO A 689 18.66 -11.32 -60.64
N ALA A 690 17.93 -11.15 -61.75
CA ALA A 690 17.90 -9.90 -62.51
C ALA A 690 17.19 -8.77 -61.74
N GLN A 691 16.05 -9.07 -61.10
CA GLN A 691 15.35 -8.10 -60.24
C GLN A 691 16.23 -7.69 -59.04
N LEU A 692 16.97 -8.64 -58.47
CA LEU A 692 17.86 -8.39 -57.35
C LEU A 692 19.02 -7.47 -57.73
N GLN A 693 19.66 -7.72 -58.88
CA GLN A 693 20.73 -6.88 -59.40
C GLN A 693 20.25 -5.45 -59.70
N ALA A 694 19.04 -5.31 -60.28
CA ALA A 694 18.43 -4.01 -60.53
C ALA A 694 18.10 -3.25 -59.24
N ALA A 695 17.68 -3.94 -58.17
CA ALA A 695 17.46 -3.33 -56.87
C ALA A 695 18.77 -2.92 -56.18
N LEU A 696 19.83 -3.76 -56.24
CA LEU A 696 21.15 -3.45 -55.69
C LEU A 696 21.77 -2.18 -56.29
N ALA A 697 21.55 -1.92 -57.58
CA ALA A 697 22.00 -0.69 -58.22
C ALA A 697 21.44 0.59 -57.54
N LYS A 698 20.32 0.48 -56.84
CA LYS A 698 19.62 1.58 -56.15
C LYS A 698 20.02 1.73 -54.68
N VAL A 699 20.65 0.71 -54.09
CA VAL A 699 21.04 0.68 -52.68
C VAL A 699 22.50 1.13 -52.51
N GLY A 700 22.78 1.83 -51.42
CA GLY A 700 24.10 2.24 -50.97
C GLY A 700 24.09 3.57 -50.22
N TRP A 701 24.38 3.56 -48.92
CA TRP A 701 24.46 4.76 -48.08
C TRP A 701 25.45 5.82 -48.60
N SER A 702 26.53 5.39 -49.25
CA SER A 702 27.51 6.28 -49.91
C SER A 702 26.94 7.12 -51.06
N LYS A 703 25.75 6.77 -51.57
CA LYS A 703 25.02 7.52 -52.61
C LYS A 703 24.16 8.64 -52.01
N LEU A 704 24.07 8.74 -50.68
CA LEU A 704 23.42 9.85 -49.98
C LEU A 704 24.45 10.91 -49.62
N LYS A 705 24.07 12.17 -49.80
CA LYS A 705 24.83 13.32 -49.29
C LYS A 705 23.90 14.21 -48.47
N LEU A 706 24.19 14.28 -47.18
CA LEU A 706 23.54 15.16 -46.21
C LEU A 706 24.36 16.46 -46.10
N ASP A 707 23.69 17.60 -46.27
CA ASP A 707 24.21 18.91 -45.90
C ASP A 707 23.39 19.40 -44.70
N LYS A 708 23.99 19.30 -43.51
CA LYS A 708 23.33 19.63 -42.25
C LYS A 708 23.22 21.13 -42.01
N GLU A 709 24.12 21.93 -42.57
CA GLU A 709 24.10 23.39 -42.41
C GLU A 709 22.93 24.00 -43.19
N ASN A 710 22.71 23.51 -44.42
CA ASN A 710 21.62 23.99 -45.27
C ASN A 710 20.32 23.15 -45.15
N LEU A 711 20.32 22.11 -44.31
CA LEU A 711 19.22 21.14 -44.16
C LEU A 711 18.75 20.58 -45.50
N THR A 712 19.69 20.04 -46.27
CA THR A 712 19.36 19.39 -47.54
C THR A 712 19.89 17.97 -47.62
N LEU A 713 19.16 17.12 -48.34
CA LEU A 713 19.55 15.76 -48.65
C LEU A 713 19.54 15.56 -50.16
N SER A 714 20.55 14.88 -50.70
CA SER A 714 20.61 14.51 -52.12
C SER A 714 21.01 13.05 -52.27
N LYS A 715 20.58 12.45 -53.38
CA LYS A 715 20.88 11.07 -53.77
C LYS A 715 21.53 11.05 -55.15
N SER A 716 22.54 10.20 -55.35
CA SER A 716 23.20 10.05 -56.66
C SER A 716 22.45 9.13 -57.62
N HIS A 717 21.32 8.55 -57.21
CA HIS A 717 20.48 7.66 -58.01
C HIS A 717 19.01 7.89 -57.66
N GLU A 718 18.15 8.13 -58.65
CA GLU A 718 16.72 8.46 -58.46
C GLU A 718 15.95 7.37 -57.70
N GLY A 719 16.17 6.11 -58.05
CA GLY A 719 15.53 4.96 -57.41
C GLY A 719 16.05 4.60 -56.01
N LEU A 720 16.96 5.38 -55.42
CA LEU A 720 17.39 5.20 -54.04
C LEU A 720 16.30 5.68 -53.10
N HIS A 721 15.85 4.77 -52.24
CA HIS A 721 14.82 5.04 -51.25
C HIS A 721 15.34 4.75 -49.84
N LEU A 722 14.98 5.62 -48.91
CA LEU A 722 15.25 5.51 -47.48
C LEU A 722 14.24 4.60 -46.77
N ASP A 723 14.73 3.85 -45.81
CA ASP A 723 14.03 3.11 -44.79
C ASP A 723 14.65 3.47 -43.42
N LEU A 724 13.92 4.22 -42.61
CA LEU A 724 14.33 4.63 -41.27
C LEU A 724 13.75 3.74 -40.18
N GLY A 725 13.06 2.63 -40.51
CA GLY A 725 12.33 1.82 -39.54
C GLY A 725 13.17 1.35 -38.35
N SER A 726 14.46 1.11 -38.57
CA SER A 726 15.45 0.67 -37.56
C SER A 726 15.86 1.71 -36.51
N VAL A 727 15.31 2.92 -36.56
CA VAL A 727 15.61 3.98 -35.58
C VAL A 727 14.37 4.77 -35.13
N LEU A 728 13.24 4.66 -35.85
CA LEU A 728 12.08 5.52 -35.60
C LEU A 728 11.34 5.18 -34.30
N GLN A 729 11.31 3.91 -33.90
CA GLN A 729 10.66 3.49 -32.64
C GLN A 729 11.45 4.03 -31.44
N GLY A 730 12.78 3.89 -31.46
CA GLY A 730 13.65 4.52 -30.48
C GLY A 730 13.53 6.05 -30.44
N LEU A 731 13.42 6.71 -31.60
CA LEU A 731 13.19 8.16 -31.68
C LEU A 731 11.86 8.56 -31.03
N ALA A 732 10.78 7.83 -31.33
CA ALA A 732 9.46 8.08 -30.75
C ALA A 732 9.46 7.92 -29.23
N ALA A 733 10.15 6.89 -28.71
CA ALA A 733 10.33 6.71 -27.26
C ALA A 733 11.09 7.89 -26.62
N ASP A 734 12.19 8.36 -27.24
CA ASP A 734 12.95 9.53 -26.77
C ASP A 734 12.09 10.82 -26.79
N ARG A 735 11.23 10.99 -27.79
CA ARG A 735 10.29 12.13 -27.89
C ARG A 735 9.18 12.07 -26.84
N ALA A 736 8.56 10.91 -26.65
CA ALA A 736 7.59 10.66 -25.59
C ALA A 736 8.20 10.94 -24.19
N ALA A 737 9.45 10.53 -23.96
CA ALA A 737 10.16 10.81 -22.71
C ALA A 737 10.35 12.31 -22.46
N LYS A 738 10.56 13.12 -23.50
CA LYS A 738 10.66 14.58 -23.37
C LYS A 738 9.33 15.20 -22.93
N ILE A 739 8.20 14.73 -23.45
CA ILE A 739 6.87 15.20 -23.05
C ILE A 739 6.61 14.87 -21.58
N LEU A 740 6.86 13.63 -21.17
CA LEU A 740 6.70 13.20 -19.78
C LEU A 740 7.53 14.05 -18.82
N ARG A 741 8.81 14.28 -19.13
CA ARG A 741 9.69 15.15 -18.32
C ARG A 741 9.20 16.59 -18.26
N ALA A 742 8.70 17.13 -19.37
CA ALA A 742 8.15 18.49 -19.41
C ALA A 742 6.88 18.63 -18.55
N GLN A 743 6.11 17.56 -18.38
CA GLN A 743 4.95 17.48 -17.49
C GLN A 743 5.30 17.10 -16.04
N GLY A 744 6.59 17.18 -15.65
CA GLY A 744 7.03 16.88 -14.30
C GLY A 744 7.03 15.39 -13.93
N GLN A 745 6.89 14.49 -14.91
CA GLN A 745 7.00 13.06 -14.68
C GLN A 745 8.47 12.65 -14.75
N HIS A 746 8.97 12.02 -13.69
CA HIS A 746 10.38 11.64 -13.57
C HIS A 746 10.60 10.13 -13.45
N GLU A 747 9.55 9.36 -13.15
CA GLU A 747 9.61 7.90 -13.06
C GLU A 747 8.63 7.27 -14.06
N PHE A 748 9.15 6.79 -15.19
CA PHE A 748 8.33 6.17 -16.23
C PHE A 748 9.08 5.14 -17.06
N LEU A 749 8.34 4.22 -17.67
CA LEU A 749 8.84 3.23 -18.62
C LEU A 749 8.05 3.38 -19.93
N ILE A 750 8.74 3.61 -21.03
CA ILE A 750 8.15 3.67 -22.37
C ILE A 750 8.61 2.43 -23.13
N GLU A 751 7.68 1.77 -23.82
CA GLU A 751 7.92 0.65 -24.72
C GLU A 751 7.22 0.93 -26.05
N VAL A 752 7.92 0.80 -27.19
CA VAL A 752 7.38 1.12 -28.53
C VAL A 752 7.76 0.06 -29.58
N GLY A 753 7.34 -1.20 -29.42
CA GLY A 753 7.65 -2.27 -30.37
C GLY A 753 8.70 -3.28 -29.90
N GLY A 754 9.13 -3.18 -28.64
CA GLY A 754 10.26 -3.89 -28.05
C GLY A 754 11.39 -2.97 -27.56
N GLU A 755 11.35 -1.71 -27.97
CA GLU A 755 12.29 -0.64 -27.66
C GLU A 755 11.86 0.02 -26.36
N ILE A 756 12.71 -0.05 -25.34
CA ILE A 756 12.35 0.32 -23.97
C ILE A 756 13.18 1.50 -23.52
N LEU A 757 12.56 2.50 -22.89
CA LEU A 757 13.23 3.60 -22.19
C LEU A 757 12.71 3.69 -20.77
N ALA A 758 13.62 3.58 -19.80
CA ALA A 758 13.32 3.75 -18.38
C ALA A 758 13.85 5.09 -17.87
N ALA A 759 12.99 5.87 -17.22
CA ALA A 759 13.35 6.98 -16.34
C ALA A 759 13.02 6.56 -14.90
N GLY A 760 13.98 6.74 -13.99
CA GLY A 760 14.02 6.04 -12.71
C GLY A 760 14.33 4.55 -12.88
N SER A 761 14.13 3.78 -11.82
CA SER A 761 14.48 2.34 -11.80
C SER A 761 13.30 1.45 -12.21
N TRP A 762 13.53 0.58 -13.21
CA TRP A 762 12.54 -0.34 -13.75
C TRP A 762 13.13 -1.70 -14.06
N ARG A 763 12.43 -2.77 -13.66
CA ARG A 763 12.78 -4.15 -14.03
C ARG A 763 12.21 -4.47 -15.40
N VAL A 764 13.08 -4.88 -16.31
CA VAL A 764 12.73 -5.19 -17.70
C VAL A 764 13.18 -6.62 -18.00
N GLY A 765 12.26 -7.40 -18.57
CA GLY A 765 12.56 -8.75 -19.02
C GLY A 765 13.15 -8.75 -20.43
N ILE A 766 14.19 -9.53 -20.64
CA ILE A 766 14.71 -9.88 -21.96
C ILE A 766 14.20 -11.28 -22.29
N GLU A 767 13.45 -11.41 -23.37
CA GLU A 767 12.90 -12.69 -23.83
C GLU A 767 14.00 -13.68 -24.25
N ASP A 768 13.76 -14.97 -24.08
CA ASP A 768 14.59 -16.01 -24.69
C ASP A 768 14.25 -16.13 -26.19
N PRO A 769 15.21 -15.84 -27.10
CA PRO A 769 14.95 -15.90 -28.53
C PRO A 769 14.62 -17.32 -29.04
N PHE A 770 14.95 -18.36 -28.28
CA PHE A 770 14.63 -19.76 -28.60
C PHE A 770 13.30 -20.22 -28.00
N ASN A 771 12.81 -19.52 -26.98
CA ASN A 771 11.50 -19.76 -26.37
C ASN A 771 10.90 -18.44 -25.85
N PRO A 772 10.22 -17.66 -26.70
CA PRO A 772 9.71 -16.33 -26.34
C PRO A 772 8.69 -16.31 -25.19
N ARG A 773 8.23 -17.48 -24.71
CA ARG A 773 7.37 -17.60 -23.52
C ARG A 773 8.17 -17.55 -22.20
N VAL A 774 9.49 -17.57 -22.27
CA VAL A 774 10.40 -17.57 -21.12
C VAL A 774 11.31 -16.35 -21.20
N MET A 775 11.63 -15.78 -20.04
CA MET A 775 12.60 -14.70 -19.94
C MET A 775 14.02 -15.30 -19.90
N LEU A 776 14.90 -14.86 -20.79
CA LEU A 776 16.32 -15.16 -20.72
C LEU A 776 16.95 -14.54 -19.47
N GLN A 777 16.57 -13.29 -19.17
CA GLN A 777 17.06 -12.55 -18.01
C GLN A 777 16.12 -11.39 -17.66
N THR A 778 16.05 -11.00 -16.39
CA THR A 778 15.50 -9.71 -15.97
C THR A 778 16.64 -8.76 -15.62
N VAL A 779 16.63 -7.55 -16.21
CA VAL A 779 17.61 -6.49 -15.96
C VAL A 779 16.94 -5.32 -15.25
N LEU A 780 17.69 -4.64 -14.39
CA LEU A 780 17.26 -3.37 -13.79
C LEU A 780 17.82 -2.23 -14.65
N LEU A 781 16.94 -1.47 -15.31
CA LEU A 781 17.30 -0.25 -16.01
C LEU A 781 17.07 0.93 -15.07
N THR A 782 18.06 1.81 -14.96
CA THR A 782 17.96 3.07 -14.20
C THR A 782 18.38 4.19 -15.12
N ASP A 783 17.43 5.03 -15.54
CA ASP A 783 17.67 6.15 -16.46
C ASP A 783 18.38 5.75 -17.77
N ARG A 784 18.03 4.57 -18.31
CA ARG A 784 18.60 4.02 -19.54
C ARG A 784 17.53 3.36 -20.41
N ALA A 785 17.81 3.31 -21.69
CA ALA A 785 17.08 2.58 -22.70
C ALA A 785 17.72 1.22 -23.01
N LEU A 786 16.90 0.30 -23.50
CA LEU A 786 17.26 -1.03 -23.95
C LEU A 786 16.50 -1.32 -25.25
N SER A 787 17.21 -1.64 -26.32
CA SER A 787 16.61 -2.13 -27.57
C SER A 787 17.09 -3.54 -27.87
N THR A 788 16.18 -4.37 -28.39
CA THR A 788 16.43 -5.76 -28.74
C THR A 788 16.12 -6.01 -30.21
N SER A 789 17.14 -6.35 -31.00
CA SER A 789 16.98 -6.86 -32.36
C SER A 789 17.07 -8.39 -32.34
N GLY A 790 16.14 -9.09 -32.98
CA GLY A 790 16.08 -10.55 -32.94
C GLY A 790 15.41 -11.18 -34.17
N LEU A 791 15.90 -12.34 -34.60
CA LEU A 791 15.38 -13.04 -35.79
C LEU A 791 14.14 -13.90 -35.51
N TYR A 792 13.79 -14.08 -34.24
CA TYR A 792 12.72 -14.96 -33.80
C TYR A 792 11.31 -14.36 -33.94
N ARG A 793 11.18 -13.03 -34.03
CA ARG A 793 9.88 -12.33 -34.14
C ARG A 793 9.33 -12.26 -35.58
N ALA A 794 10.17 -12.37 -36.61
CA ALA A 794 9.77 -12.24 -38.01
C ALA A 794 10.29 -13.41 -38.87
N LYS A 795 9.83 -14.63 -38.57
CA LYS A 795 10.14 -15.84 -39.37
C LYS A 795 9.09 -16.02 -40.49
N ARG A 796 9.51 -15.84 -41.75
CA ARG A 796 8.77 -16.32 -42.92
C ARG A 796 9.22 -17.78 -43.20
N LEU A 797 8.27 -18.71 -43.28
CA LEU A 797 8.54 -20.10 -43.65
C LEU A 797 8.63 -20.19 -45.19
N ALA A 798 9.81 -20.45 -45.73
CA ALA A 798 10.01 -20.84 -47.13
C ALA A 798 10.79 -22.16 -47.17
N ALA A 799 10.27 -23.17 -47.87
CA ALA A 799 10.86 -24.51 -47.99
C ALA A 799 11.28 -25.19 -46.65
N GLY A 800 10.56 -24.92 -45.56
CA GLY A 800 10.81 -25.54 -44.25
C GLY A 800 12.05 -25.03 -43.49
N LYS A 801 12.75 -23.99 -43.99
CA LYS A 801 13.85 -23.32 -43.29
C LYS A 801 13.45 -21.88 -42.92
N PRO A 802 13.75 -21.39 -41.70
CA PRO A 802 13.50 -20.01 -41.33
C PRO A 802 14.43 -19.08 -42.13
N VAL A 803 13.85 -18.14 -42.89
CA VAL A 803 14.59 -17.12 -43.64
C VAL A 803 14.57 -15.81 -42.85
N SER A 804 15.75 -15.20 -42.68
CA SER A 804 15.92 -13.91 -42.01
C SER A 804 15.22 -12.79 -42.77
N HIS A 805 14.55 -11.87 -42.06
CA HIS A 805 14.01 -10.64 -42.63
C HIS A 805 15.09 -9.55 -42.83
N ILE A 806 16.30 -9.79 -42.30
CA ILE A 806 17.45 -8.89 -42.46
C ILE A 806 18.14 -9.22 -43.78
N LEU A 807 18.18 -8.24 -44.67
CA LEU A 807 18.79 -8.36 -46.00
C LEU A 807 20.20 -7.78 -45.98
N SER A 808 21.12 -8.44 -46.68
CA SER A 808 22.45 -7.88 -46.95
C SER A 808 22.33 -6.75 -47.98
N PRO A 809 22.77 -5.52 -47.69
CA PRO A 809 22.83 -4.46 -48.69
C PRO A 809 23.81 -4.75 -49.84
N LYS A 810 24.73 -5.72 -49.65
CA LYS A 810 25.76 -6.10 -50.64
C LYS A 810 25.28 -7.16 -51.62
N THR A 811 24.53 -8.15 -51.13
CA THR A 811 24.05 -9.28 -51.96
C THR A 811 22.57 -9.18 -52.29
N GLY A 812 21.82 -8.36 -51.57
CA GLY A 812 20.36 -8.23 -51.67
C GLY A 812 19.59 -9.41 -51.07
N ARG A 813 20.29 -10.44 -50.59
CA ARG A 813 19.67 -11.67 -50.07
C ARG A 813 19.57 -11.62 -48.53
N PRO A 814 18.65 -12.39 -47.94
CA PRO A 814 18.65 -12.67 -46.50
C PRO A 814 20.03 -13.10 -46.02
N VAL A 815 20.52 -12.51 -44.93
CA VAL A 815 21.79 -12.92 -44.31
C VAL A 815 21.62 -14.26 -43.58
N GLU A 816 22.64 -15.11 -43.63
CA GLU A 816 22.72 -16.27 -42.74
C GLU A 816 22.95 -15.78 -41.30
N PRO A 817 22.12 -16.19 -40.34
CA PRO A 817 22.23 -15.73 -38.96
C PRO A 817 23.53 -16.20 -38.30
N THR A 818 24.41 -15.28 -37.93
CA THR A 818 25.48 -15.57 -36.95
C THR A 818 25.10 -15.11 -35.53
N LEU A 819 24.02 -14.35 -35.41
CA LEU A 819 23.40 -13.86 -34.19
C LEU A 819 21.91 -14.22 -34.25
N GLU A 820 21.36 -14.69 -33.13
CA GLU A 820 19.92 -14.88 -32.95
C GLU A 820 19.27 -13.63 -32.32
N MET A 821 20.01 -12.94 -31.43
CA MET A 821 19.56 -11.74 -30.73
C MET A 821 20.72 -10.81 -30.38
N VAL A 822 20.46 -9.51 -30.47
CA VAL A 822 21.33 -8.42 -29.99
C VAL A 822 20.52 -7.52 -29.08
N VAL A 823 21.05 -7.24 -27.89
CA VAL A 823 20.49 -6.28 -26.95
C VAL A 823 21.50 -5.17 -26.72
N VAL A 824 21.09 -3.92 -26.89
CA VAL A 824 21.91 -2.73 -26.64
C VAL A 824 21.28 -1.91 -25.53
N THR A 825 22.08 -1.53 -24.54
CA THR A 825 21.68 -0.61 -23.47
C THR A 825 22.37 0.74 -23.66
N HIS A 826 21.61 1.83 -23.69
CA HIS A 826 22.14 3.17 -23.97
C HIS A 826 21.30 4.25 -23.26
N GLU A 827 21.78 5.48 -23.09
CA GLU A 827 21.01 6.57 -22.45
C GLU A 827 19.86 7.07 -23.34
N SER A 828 20.03 6.97 -24.66
CA SER A 828 19.05 7.31 -25.69
C SER A 828 18.52 6.04 -26.35
N CYS A 829 17.19 5.91 -26.40
CA CYS A 829 16.50 4.79 -27.05
C CYS A 829 16.71 4.82 -28.56
N PHE A 830 16.72 6.02 -29.16
CA PHE A 830 17.08 6.23 -30.57
C PHE A 830 18.43 5.61 -30.94
N GLN A 831 19.44 5.80 -30.09
CA GLN A 831 20.75 5.20 -30.31
C GLN A 831 20.78 3.70 -30.04
N ALA A 832 20.10 3.23 -28.98
CA ALA A 832 20.01 1.80 -28.69
C ALA A 832 19.39 1.01 -29.86
N ASP A 833 18.32 1.55 -30.44
CA ASP A 833 17.58 0.97 -31.57
C ASP A 833 18.46 0.80 -32.83
N GLY A 834 19.08 1.90 -33.25
CA GLY A 834 19.98 1.87 -34.41
C GLY A 834 21.20 0.95 -34.21
N TRP A 835 21.82 0.98 -33.03
CA TRP A 835 22.95 0.09 -32.74
C TRP A 835 22.54 -1.37 -32.67
N SER A 836 21.37 -1.71 -32.12
CA SER A 836 20.93 -3.11 -32.02
C SER A 836 20.75 -3.72 -33.41
N THR A 837 20.13 -2.97 -34.34
CA THR A 837 19.95 -3.38 -35.73
C THR A 837 21.29 -3.44 -36.47
N SER A 838 22.14 -2.43 -36.30
CA SER A 838 23.44 -2.38 -36.97
C SER A 838 24.38 -3.51 -36.55
N LEU A 839 24.40 -3.85 -35.26
CA LEU A 839 25.21 -4.95 -34.73
C LEU A 839 24.66 -6.31 -35.17
N MET A 840 23.33 -6.46 -35.25
CA MET A 840 22.71 -7.65 -35.82
C MET A 840 23.13 -7.86 -37.29
N ALA A 841 23.22 -6.78 -38.08
CA ALA A 841 23.56 -6.86 -39.51
C ALA A 841 25.01 -7.27 -39.80
N VAL A 842 25.98 -6.95 -38.94
CA VAL A 842 27.41 -7.28 -39.14
C VAL A 842 27.81 -8.68 -38.69
N GLY A 843 27.00 -9.31 -37.83
CA GLY A 843 27.26 -10.63 -37.28
C GLY A 843 28.23 -10.66 -36.07
N PHE A 844 28.35 -11.82 -35.43
CA PHE A 844 28.89 -11.95 -34.06
C PHE A 844 30.29 -11.35 -33.83
N GLU A 845 31.28 -11.70 -34.65
CA GLU A 845 32.66 -11.27 -34.42
C GLU A 845 32.87 -9.77 -34.69
N GLU A 846 32.25 -9.24 -35.75
CA GLU A 846 32.34 -7.81 -36.04
C GLU A 846 31.52 -6.99 -35.04
N ALA A 847 30.35 -7.49 -34.62
CA ALA A 847 29.54 -6.85 -33.60
C ALA A 847 30.33 -6.65 -32.30
N LYS A 848 31.13 -7.62 -31.86
CA LYS A 848 32.03 -7.46 -30.70
C LYS A 848 33.04 -6.33 -30.90
N ARG A 849 33.70 -6.28 -32.06
CA ARG A 849 34.72 -5.26 -32.36
C ARG A 849 34.10 -3.86 -32.38
N ILE A 850 32.94 -3.71 -33.02
CA ILE A 850 32.20 -2.45 -33.04
C ILE A 850 31.77 -2.07 -31.63
N ALA A 851 31.19 -2.99 -30.86
CA ALA A 851 30.77 -2.73 -29.49
C ALA A 851 31.94 -2.25 -28.60
N GLN A 852 33.12 -2.85 -28.74
CA GLN A 852 34.32 -2.40 -28.03
C GLN A 852 34.84 -1.04 -28.51
N ARG A 853 34.89 -0.82 -29.83
CA ARG A 853 35.37 0.42 -30.44
C ARG A 853 34.49 1.62 -30.08
N GLU A 854 33.19 1.43 -30.16
CA GLU A 854 32.17 2.44 -29.90
C GLU A 854 31.77 2.50 -28.41
N LYS A 855 32.36 1.65 -27.56
CA LYS A 855 32.12 1.55 -26.11
C LYS A 855 30.65 1.33 -25.74
N LEU A 856 30.00 0.43 -26.47
CA LEU A 856 28.59 0.09 -26.29
C LEU A 856 28.41 -0.97 -25.20
N ASP A 857 27.30 -0.87 -24.47
CA ASP A 857 26.84 -1.89 -23.52
C ASP A 857 25.90 -2.86 -24.25
N VAL A 858 26.42 -4.05 -24.57
CA VAL A 858 25.79 -4.98 -25.52
C VAL A 858 25.78 -6.41 -24.98
N MET A 859 24.67 -7.10 -25.21
CA MET A 859 24.57 -8.55 -25.12
C MET A 859 24.31 -9.15 -26.51
N LEU A 860 25.13 -10.11 -26.89
CA LEU A 860 25.04 -10.84 -28.16
C LEU A 860 24.69 -12.30 -27.87
N VAL A 861 23.69 -12.83 -28.56
CA VAL A 861 23.28 -14.25 -28.45
C VAL A 861 23.39 -14.89 -29.82
N THR A 862 24.13 -15.98 -29.92
CA THR A 862 24.31 -16.76 -31.16
C THR A 862 23.30 -17.89 -31.27
N PRO A 863 23.05 -18.46 -32.47
CA PRO A 863 22.13 -19.58 -32.67
C PRO A 863 22.47 -20.85 -31.85
N ASP A 864 23.75 -21.07 -31.51
CA ASP A 864 24.21 -22.15 -30.63
C ASP A 864 24.11 -21.80 -29.13
N LYS A 865 23.31 -20.78 -28.79
CA LYS A 865 23.01 -20.31 -27.43
C LYS A 865 24.20 -19.73 -26.65
N LYS A 866 25.30 -19.37 -27.32
CA LYS A 866 26.39 -18.65 -26.65
C LYS A 866 25.97 -17.21 -26.42
N VAL A 867 26.21 -16.74 -25.20
CA VAL A 867 25.95 -15.35 -24.80
C VAL A 867 27.29 -14.67 -24.57
N TRP A 868 27.54 -13.58 -25.31
CA TRP A 868 28.66 -12.68 -25.07
C TRP A 868 28.14 -11.34 -24.57
N ARG A 869 28.87 -10.71 -23.64
CA ARG A 869 28.58 -9.38 -23.11
C ARG A 869 29.83 -8.52 -23.21
N SER A 870 29.67 -7.25 -23.55
CA SER A 870 30.72 -6.26 -23.38
C SER A 870 31.06 -6.14 -21.89
N GLY A 871 32.33 -6.34 -21.51
CA GLY A 871 32.78 -6.13 -20.13
C GLY A 871 32.75 -4.64 -19.77
N LYS A 872 32.31 -4.31 -18.55
CA LYS A 872 32.51 -2.98 -17.96
C LYS A 872 33.98 -2.78 -17.63
#